data_AF-A0A954ZXU8-F1
#
_entry.id   AF-A0A954ZXU8-F1
#
_cell.length_a   1.000
_cell.length_b   1.000
_cell.length_c   1.000
_cell.angle_alpha   90.00
_cell.angle_beta   90.00
_cell.angle_gamma   90.00
#
_symmetry.space_group_name_H-M   'P 1'
#
loop_
_entity.id
_entity.type
_entity.pdbx_description
1 polymer ?
#
loop_
_entity_poly.entity_id
_entity_poly.type
_entity_poly.pdbx_seq_one_letter_code
_entity_poly.pdbx_strand_id
1 'polypeptide(L)'
;MKPFLLFVGLLLVCTSLTRAQTLEEDFERVEDLKILAQHPKNGPEALDQLIDARQRLIGLHPSDERIATWLLDQATDEMRRLSLYATDSTVLLGIPSDAQRAQVKRTAETVIALVARARKQAAQRVADYDQFSELTPAQEANLDQLKDLDLPIRVPYLESRALLLLAASDMRFAQSPASATKAVEGAIASLKGFTIPPSGAEVSRKTNVAIAQLMIGSNASTSAASDTIASIDEMYAVTKNPSSLQPDLATSVELALARMLVSELNVDPLSHSNDQQTGPFHMLLETRPFALVNGSTQVFRVLAYDARTRFLMTRATSVTGNSALHDAFIARACSTQIQLLDDDLALDPDQLRALVMQRLRTMTTSVSETPSLPPLAELCAIATRASAGKNPAYFASMMQTLADRQDAGDTRAQALWEAAVLHMRANTSSHELPDTSIDLLCALATEFPYHELTPRALSAVLPVLHDRVTSGTGTQEQRDMYSKLLELASHTSEVIEADYWKYELARMLLDNRPQWDTTDLSRAMDLLVSIDTQSQTSEQARTLYIATIMDQLTQLDVSAEEDASKIAAQATVALQQLTNWNDANGKNSFHLRQLRAHAWLTINDPRAVKELELLSSQDKASMQSMPDQGWSVRVLYAKALLNHDQMERAFDVARTIASELDADPVDPSQSARPVYFWQAWEIMLRVLAMRAERDPSTRDATLGTMRTQMLRLRQIDPSLGIGFGVHLADIMDSTENGTRPHP
;
A
#
# COMPACT_ATOMS: atom_id res chain seq x y z
N MET A 1 -20.36 -73.66 -14.59
CA MET A 1 -19.75 -73.28 -13.29
C MET A 1 -18.34 -72.69 -13.41
N LYS A 2 -17.39 -73.30 -14.14
CA LYS A 2 -16.02 -72.75 -14.31
C LYS A 2 -15.92 -71.30 -14.85
N PRO A 3 -16.71 -70.83 -15.84
CA PRO A 3 -16.60 -69.45 -16.32
C PRO A 3 -17.16 -68.40 -15.34
N PHE A 4 -18.10 -68.78 -14.47
CA PHE A 4 -18.68 -67.88 -13.46
C PHE A 4 -17.70 -67.63 -12.30
N LEU A 5 -16.98 -68.66 -11.85
CA LEU A 5 -15.93 -68.51 -10.83
C LEU A 5 -14.74 -67.69 -11.32
N LEU A 6 -14.41 -67.78 -12.62
CA LEU A 6 -13.34 -66.98 -13.25
C LEU A 6 -13.75 -65.49 -13.37
N PHE A 7 -15.02 -65.22 -13.68
CA PHE A 7 -15.54 -63.85 -13.74
C PHE A 7 -15.66 -63.18 -12.36
N VAL A 8 -16.09 -63.93 -11.33
CA VAL A 8 -16.13 -63.44 -9.94
C VAL A 8 -14.70 -63.22 -9.41
N GLY A 9 -13.76 -64.11 -9.74
CA GLY A 9 -12.35 -63.93 -9.41
C GLY A 9 -11.75 -62.69 -10.07
N LEU A 10 -12.05 -62.43 -11.35
CA LEU A 10 -11.57 -61.26 -12.07
C LEU A 10 -12.17 -59.95 -11.50
N LEU A 11 -13.45 -59.94 -11.14
CA LEU A 11 -14.11 -58.80 -10.48
C LEU A 11 -13.53 -58.51 -9.09
N LEU A 12 -13.24 -59.55 -8.30
CA LEU A 12 -12.58 -59.40 -7.00
C LEU A 12 -11.15 -58.88 -7.15
N VAL A 13 -10.40 -59.34 -8.15
CA VAL A 13 -9.05 -58.85 -8.44
C VAL A 13 -9.10 -57.39 -8.93
N CYS A 14 -9.98 -57.05 -9.87
CA CYS A 14 -10.13 -55.68 -10.36
C CYS A 14 -10.53 -54.71 -9.23
N THR A 15 -11.52 -55.04 -8.41
CA THR A 15 -11.93 -54.21 -7.26
C THR A 15 -10.82 -54.07 -6.21
N SER A 16 -10.00 -55.11 -5.99
CA SER A 16 -8.84 -55.03 -5.10
C SER A 16 -7.73 -54.14 -5.65
N LEU A 17 -7.46 -54.19 -6.96
CA LEU A 17 -6.48 -53.33 -7.63
C LEU A 17 -6.92 -51.86 -7.63
N THR A 18 -8.20 -51.57 -7.94
CA THR A 18 -8.70 -50.19 -7.90
C THR A 18 -8.66 -49.63 -6.48
N ARG A 19 -8.95 -50.46 -5.47
CA ARG A 19 -8.89 -50.04 -4.05
C ARG A 19 -7.46 -49.83 -3.54
N ALA A 20 -6.50 -50.58 -4.05
CA ALA A 20 -5.09 -50.40 -3.74
C ALA A 20 -4.54 -49.11 -4.37
N GLN A 21 -4.90 -48.82 -5.62
CA GLN A 21 -4.53 -47.57 -6.31
C GLN A 21 -5.10 -46.33 -5.61
N THR A 22 -6.37 -46.36 -5.21
CA THR A 22 -6.98 -45.22 -4.49
C THR A 22 -6.37 -44.97 -3.12
N LEU A 23 -5.87 -46.02 -2.46
CA LEU A 23 -5.21 -45.89 -1.15
C LEU A 23 -3.88 -45.15 -1.28
N GLU A 24 -3.07 -45.52 -2.28
CA GLU A 24 -1.76 -44.93 -2.52
C GLU A 24 -1.88 -43.46 -2.96
N GLU A 25 -2.85 -43.15 -3.82
CA GLU A 25 -3.18 -41.77 -4.21
C GLU A 25 -3.63 -40.90 -3.01
N ASP A 26 -4.48 -41.44 -2.12
CA ASP A 26 -4.91 -40.72 -0.93
C ASP A 26 -3.76 -40.52 0.09
N PHE A 27 -2.79 -41.45 0.16
CA PHE A 27 -1.58 -41.25 0.98
C PHE A 27 -0.67 -40.17 0.44
N GLU A 28 -0.33 -40.23 -0.85
CA GLU A 28 0.53 -39.24 -1.49
C GLU A 28 -0.07 -37.85 -1.30
N ARG A 29 -1.39 -37.73 -1.48
CA ARG A 29 -2.11 -36.48 -1.22
C ARG A 29 -2.00 -36.01 0.24
N VAL A 30 -2.10 -36.91 1.22
CA VAL A 30 -1.94 -36.55 2.65
C VAL A 30 -0.51 -36.08 2.95
N GLU A 31 0.52 -36.72 2.38
CA GLU A 31 1.91 -36.30 2.59
C GLU A 31 2.22 -34.97 1.89
N ASP A 32 1.74 -34.75 0.67
CA ASP A 32 1.88 -33.47 -0.04
C ASP A 32 1.23 -32.32 0.73
N LEU A 33 -0.01 -32.54 1.21
CA LEU A 33 -0.73 -31.55 1.99
C LEU A 33 -0.06 -31.28 3.35
N LYS A 34 0.59 -32.28 3.96
CA LYS A 34 1.34 -32.11 5.20
C LYS A 34 2.54 -31.17 5.03
N ILE A 35 3.23 -31.26 3.89
CA ILE A 35 4.33 -30.34 3.53
C ILE A 35 3.76 -28.93 3.31
N LEU A 36 2.69 -28.80 2.53
CA LEU A 36 2.05 -27.51 2.26
C LEU A 36 1.49 -26.84 3.52
N ALA A 37 0.94 -27.62 4.45
CA ALA A 37 0.41 -27.13 5.72
C ALA A 37 1.49 -26.54 6.63
N GLN A 38 2.78 -26.80 6.39
CA GLN A 38 3.89 -26.17 7.11
C GLN A 38 4.23 -24.76 6.59
N HIS A 39 3.69 -24.35 5.44
CA HIS A 39 4.02 -23.08 4.81
C HIS A 39 3.23 -21.90 5.45
N PRO A 40 3.85 -20.74 5.76
CA PRO A 40 3.16 -19.64 6.47
C PRO A 40 1.96 -19.04 5.74
N LYS A 41 2.03 -18.92 4.40
CA LYS A 41 0.99 -18.26 3.58
C LYS A 41 -0.21 -19.15 3.26
N ASN A 42 0.03 -20.44 3.02
CA ASN A 42 -1.00 -21.39 2.56
C ASN A 42 -1.37 -22.41 3.64
N GLY A 43 -0.71 -22.34 4.80
CA GLY A 43 -0.82 -23.30 5.89
C GLY A 43 -2.25 -23.55 6.36
N PRO A 44 -3.09 -22.52 6.56
CA PRO A 44 -4.45 -22.73 7.08
C PRO A 44 -5.36 -23.50 6.11
N GLU A 45 -5.39 -23.11 4.83
CA GLU A 45 -6.20 -23.79 3.82
C GLU A 45 -5.69 -25.21 3.56
N ALA A 46 -4.37 -25.39 3.48
CA ALA A 46 -3.76 -26.71 3.32
C ALA A 46 -4.03 -27.63 4.52
N LEU A 47 -4.10 -27.08 5.74
CA LEU A 47 -4.42 -27.86 6.94
C LEU A 47 -5.89 -28.34 6.94
N ASP A 48 -6.83 -27.49 6.52
CA ASP A 48 -8.24 -27.91 6.39
C ASP A 48 -8.38 -29.01 5.32
N GLN A 49 -7.68 -28.88 4.18
CA GLN A 49 -7.65 -29.93 3.16
C GLN A 49 -7.00 -31.23 3.64
N LEU A 50 -5.96 -31.13 4.47
CA LEU A 50 -5.26 -32.28 5.08
C LEU A 50 -6.19 -33.05 6.03
N ILE A 51 -6.91 -32.32 6.88
CA ILE A 51 -7.93 -32.85 7.80
C ILE A 51 -8.99 -33.62 7.00
N ASP A 52 -9.53 -33.02 5.93
CA ASP A 52 -10.55 -33.66 5.10
C ASP A 52 -10.03 -34.92 4.38
N ALA A 53 -8.81 -34.84 3.83
CA ALA A 53 -8.16 -35.96 3.15
C ALA A 53 -7.93 -37.14 4.10
N ARG A 54 -7.44 -36.86 5.33
CA ARG A 54 -7.20 -37.90 6.32
C ARG A 54 -8.50 -38.48 6.90
N GLN A 55 -9.54 -37.68 7.10
CA GLN A 55 -10.86 -38.20 7.47
C GLN A 55 -11.40 -39.18 6.41
N ARG A 56 -11.22 -38.86 5.13
CA ARG A 56 -11.58 -39.76 4.02
C ARG A 56 -10.78 -41.05 4.05
N LEU A 57 -9.45 -40.97 4.18
CA LEU A 57 -8.56 -42.12 4.28
C LEU A 57 -8.97 -43.07 5.43
N ILE A 58 -9.20 -42.51 6.62
CA ILE A 58 -9.68 -43.25 7.81
C ILE A 58 -11.04 -43.92 7.55
N GLY A 59 -11.94 -43.25 6.82
CA GLY A 59 -13.26 -43.76 6.48
C GLY A 59 -13.24 -44.90 5.46
N LEU A 60 -12.37 -44.82 4.46
CA LEU A 60 -12.23 -45.82 3.39
C LEU A 60 -11.49 -47.09 3.86
N HIS A 61 -10.60 -46.94 4.85
CA HIS A 61 -9.72 -48.00 5.34
C HIS A 61 -9.77 -48.19 6.87
N PRO A 62 -10.95 -48.48 7.45
CA PRO A 62 -11.12 -48.58 8.90
C PRO A 62 -10.39 -49.77 9.53
N SER A 63 -9.94 -50.73 8.71
CA SER A 63 -9.23 -51.95 9.13
C SER A 63 -7.74 -51.93 8.77
N ASP A 64 -7.19 -50.80 8.33
CA ASP A 64 -5.74 -50.66 8.12
C ASP A 64 -5.01 -50.79 9.48
N GLU A 65 -3.77 -51.28 9.45
CA GLU A 65 -2.95 -51.47 10.63
C GLU A 65 -2.46 -50.16 11.24
N ARG A 66 -2.35 -49.09 10.44
CA ARG A 66 -1.90 -47.75 10.83
C ARG A 66 -3.05 -46.86 11.31
N ILE A 67 -4.28 -47.38 11.39
CA ILE A 67 -5.49 -46.61 11.70
C ILE A 67 -5.40 -45.86 13.04
N ALA A 68 -4.72 -46.44 14.04
CA ALA A 68 -4.54 -45.80 15.34
C ALA A 68 -3.65 -44.55 15.22
N THR A 69 -2.54 -44.65 14.49
CA THR A 69 -1.62 -43.54 14.25
C THR A 69 -2.31 -42.43 13.44
N TRP A 70 -3.06 -42.75 12.39
CA TRP A 70 -3.79 -41.71 11.63
C TRP A 70 -4.85 -40.99 12.44
N LEU A 71 -5.54 -41.69 13.35
CA LEU A 71 -6.50 -41.04 14.25
C LEU A 71 -5.79 -40.04 15.18
N LEU A 72 -4.58 -40.35 15.63
CA LEU A 72 -3.76 -39.42 16.42
C LEU A 72 -3.19 -38.28 15.58
N ASP A 73 -2.79 -38.53 14.34
CA ASP A 73 -2.36 -37.48 13.42
C ASP A 73 -3.52 -36.52 13.12
N GLN A 74 -4.72 -37.04 12.87
CA GLN A 74 -5.95 -36.23 12.72
C GLN A 74 -6.21 -35.39 13.97
N ALA A 75 -6.13 -35.99 15.16
CA ALA A 75 -6.29 -35.27 16.41
C ALA A 75 -5.22 -34.17 16.59
N THR A 76 -4.00 -34.41 16.12
CA THR A 76 -2.91 -33.42 16.15
C THR A 76 -3.21 -32.24 15.22
N ASP A 77 -3.70 -32.50 14.01
CA ASP A 77 -4.03 -31.46 13.03
C ASP A 77 -5.24 -30.62 13.46
N GLU A 78 -6.26 -31.25 14.07
CA GLU A 78 -7.39 -30.53 14.67
C GLU A 78 -6.93 -29.57 15.78
N MET A 79 -5.97 -29.98 16.62
CA MET A 79 -5.37 -29.10 17.64
C MET A 79 -4.56 -27.98 17.01
N ARG A 80 -3.74 -28.30 16.01
CA ARG A 80 -2.92 -27.34 15.27
C ARG A 80 -3.76 -26.25 14.61
N ARG A 81 -4.94 -26.61 14.10
CA ARG A 81 -5.91 -25.67 13.51
C ARG A 81 -6.33 -24.58 14.50
N LEU A 82 -6.47 -24.90 15.78
CA LEU A 82 -6.74 -23.89 16.81
C LEU A 82 -5.55 -22.97 17.04
N SER A 83 -4.33 -23.53 17.05
CA SER A 83 -3.10 -22.79 17.31
C SER A 83 -2.73 -21.82 16.17
N LEU A 84 -3.03 -22.16 14.91
CA LEU A 84 -2.81 -21.26 13.76
C LEU A 84 -3.49 -19.89 13.91
N TYR A 85 -4.65 -19.87 14.57
CA TYR A 85 -5.41 -18.66 14.83
C TYR A 85 -5.32 -18.20 16.29
N ALA A 86 -4.35 -18.73 17.05
CA ALA A 86 -4.20 -18.52 18.49
C ALA A 86 -5.52 -18.71 19.28
N THR A 87 -6.44 -19.53 18.76
CA THR A 87 -7.81 -19.65 19.29
C THR A 87 -7.84 -20.54 20.52
N ASP A 88 -6.98 -21.55 20.58
CA ASP A 88 -6.71 -22.30 21.80
C ASP A 88 -6.16 -21.38 22.89
N SER A 89 -5.26 -20.47 22.51
CA SER A 89 -4.56 -19.53 23.37
C SER A 89 -5.51 -18.47 23.94
N THR A 90 -6.41 -17.88 23.13
CA THR A 90 -7.40 -16.91 23.63
C THR A 90 -8.37 -17.54 24.64
N VAL A 91 -8.83 -18.78 24.38
CA VAL A 91 -9.68 -19.52 25.34
C VAL A 91 -8.90 -19.83 26.61
N LEU A 92 -7.65 -20.30 26.47
CA LEU A 92 -6.70 -20.46 27.56
C LEU A 92 -6.20 -19.15 28.16
N LEU A 93 -6.69 -17.97 27.77
CA LEU A 93 -6.38 -16.70 28.44
C LEU A 93 -7.64 -16.04 29.03
N GLY A 94 -8.81 -16.66 28.85
CA GLY A 94 -10.07 -16.12 29.34
C GLY A 94 -10.59 -14.90 28.56
N ILE A 95 -10.00 -14.62 27.39
CA ILE A 95 -10.41 -13.55 26.47
C ILE A 95 -11.02 -14.02 25.13
N PRO A 96 -11.64 -15.21 25.00
CA PRO A 96 -12.18 -15.65 23.71
C PRO A 96 -13.52 -14.97 23.38
N SER A 97 -13.80 -14.82 22.09
CA SER A 97 -15.17 -14.55 21.60
C SER A 97 -16.07 -15.79 21.76
N ASP A 98 -17.39 -15.61 21.66
CA ASP A 98 -18.34 -16.73 21.71
C ASP A 98 -18.10 -17.74 20.58
N ALA A 99 -17.78 -17.23 19.39
CA ALA A 99 -17.44 -18.06 18.23
C ALA A 99 -16.17 -18.88 18.49
N GLN A 100 -15.12 -18.25 19.03
CA GLN A 100 -13.87 -18.93 19.40
C GLN A 100 -14.10 -20.00 20.47
N ARG A 101 -14.94 -19.73 21.48
CA ARG A 101 -15.31 -20.73 22.50
C ARG A 101 -16.02 -21.94 21.90
N ALA A 102 -17.05 -21.69 21.09
CA ALA A 102 -17.80 -22.75 20.43
C ALA A 102 -16.93 -23.59 19.48
N GLN A 103 -15.94 -22.96 18.84
CA GLN A 103 -14.95 -23.65 18.02
C GLN A 103 -14.03 -24.53 18.87
N VAL A 104 -13.36 -23.96 19.89
CA VAL A 104 -12.46 -24.72 20.78
C VAL A 104 -13.17 -25.89 21.43
N LYS A 105 -14.42 -25.69 21.90
CA LYS A 105 -15.22 -26.75 22.49
C LYS A 105 -15.46 -27.92 21.52
N ARG A 106 -15.96 -27.64 20.31
CA ARG A 106 -16.19 -28.66 19.28
C ARG A 106 -14.91 -29.39 18.90
N THR A 107 -13.82 -28.67 18.74
CA THR A 107 -12.52 -29.26 18.39
C THR A 107 -11.98 -30.13 19.52
N ALA A 108 -12.04 -29.66 20.77
CA ALA A 108 -11.62 -30.44 21.93
C ALA A 108 -12.44 -31.74 22.08
N GLU A 109 -13.76 -31.67 21.92
CA GLU A 109 -14.64 -32.85 21.93
C GLU A 109 -14.28 -33.83 20.80
N THR A 110 -13.98 -33.31 19.60
CA THR A 110 -13.54 -34.11 18.44
C THR A 110 -12.21 -34.80 18.72
N VAL A 111 -11.23 -34.09 19.27
CA VAL A 111 -9.91 -34.62 19.63
C VAL A 111 -10.05 -35.71 20.70
N ILE A 112 -10.86 -35.50 21.74
CA ILE A 112 -11.14 -36.52 22.77
C ILE A 112 -11.73 -37.79 22.12
N ALA A 113 -12.70 -37.64 21.22
CA ALA A 113 -13.31 -38.79 20.54
C ALA A 113 -12.31 -39.53 19.63
N LEU A 114 -11.46 -38.81 18.89
CA LEU A 114 -10.41 -39.38 18.05
C LEU A 114 -9.37 -40.13 18.88
N VAL A 115 -8.88 -39.53 19.97
CA VAL A 115 -7.89 -40.14 20.87
C VAL A 115 -8.45 -41.38 21.56
N ALA A 116 -9.71 -41.33 22.01
CA ALA A 116 -10.37 -42.51 22.59
C ALA A 116 -10.50 -43.67 21.59
N ARG A 117 -10.85 -43.36 20.33
CA ARG A 117 -10.91 -44.35 19.24
C ARG A 117 -9.52 -44.89 18.90
N ALA A 118 -8.50 -44.02 18.82
CA ALA A 118 -7.12 -44.40 18.57
C ALA A 118 -6.59 -45.34 19.65
N ARG A 119 -6.80 -45.02 20.94
CA ARG A 119 -6.42 -45.86 22.08
C ARG A 119 -7.02 -47.26 21.97
N LYS A 120 -8.32 -47.36 21.65
CA LYS A 120 -8.99 -48.66 21.47
C LYS A 120 -8.38 -49.46 20.32
N GLN A 121 -8.12 -48.82 19.19
CA GLN A 121 -7.52 -49.47 18.02
C GLN A 121 -6.07 -49.90 18.29
N ALA A 122 -5.27 -49.04 18.91
CA ALA A 122 -3.89 -49.34 19.30
C ALA A 122 -3.83 -50.53 20.26
N ALA A 123 -4.67 -50.56 21.29
CA ALA A 123 -4.73 -51.68 22.23
C ALA A 123 -5.11 -53.00 21.54
N GLN A 124 -6.07 -52.96 20.61
CA GLN A 124 -6.44 -54.13 19.81
C GLN A 124 -5.26 -54.60 18.94
N ARG A 125 -4.57 -53.68 18.24
CA ARG A 125 -3.45 -54.02 17.36
C ARG A 125 -2.25 -54.57 18.11
N VAL A 126 -1.93 -54.01 19.27
CA VAL A 126 -0.88 -54.57 20.14
C VAL A 126 -1.24 -56.00 20.54
N ALA A 127 -2.48 -56.25 20.95
CA ALA A 127 -2.93 -57.59 21.31
C ALA A 127 -2.98 -58.56 20.12
N ASP A 128 -3.27 -58.08 18.91
CA ASP A 128 -3.22 -58.87 17.68
C ASP A 128 -1.77 -59.22 17.32
N TYR A 129 -0.85 -58.26 17.38
CA TYR A 129 0.56 -58.46 17.07
C TYR A 129 1.27 -59.39 18.04
N ASP A 130 0.94 -59.32 19.34
CA ASP A 130 1.48 -60.22 20.35
C ASP A 130 1.06 -61.70 20.13
N GLN A 131 0.08 -61.99 19.25
CA GLN A 131 -0.34 -63.36 18.88
C GLN A 131 0.43 -63.96 17.70
N PHE A 132 1.17 -63.16 16.93
CA PHE A 132 1.95 -63.65 15.79
C PHE A 132 3.36 -64.05 16.23
N SER A 133 3.86 -65.19 15.72
CA SER A 133 5.21 -65.67 16.03
C SER A 133 6.31 -64.94 15.27
N GLU A 134 6.00 -64.39 14.10
CA GLU A 134 6.90 -63.57 13.27
C GLU A 134 6.11 -62.39 12.71
N LEU A 135 6.61 -61.18 12.91
CA LEU A 135 6.06 -59.94 12.35
C LEU A 135 6.88 -59.53 11.12
N THR A 136 6.22 -58.92 10.13
CA THR A 136 6.96 -58.26 9.04
C THR A 136 7.68 -57.00 9.56
N PRO A 137 8.75 -56.51 8.92
CA PRO A 137 9.44 -55.30 9.36
C PRO A 137 8.54 -54.06 9.46
N ALA A 138 7.52 -53.96 8.59
CA ALA A 138 6.54 -52.88 8.64
C ALA A 138 5.60 -53.00 9.86
N GLN A 139 5.20 -54.22 10.20
CA GLN A 139 4.37 -54.49 11.38
C GLN A 139 5.14 -54.28 12.68
N GLU A 140 6.41 -54.68 12.72
CA GLU A 140 7.32 -54.43 13.85
C GLU A 140 7.51 -52.93 14.05
N ALA A 141 7.82 -52.17 12.99
CA ALA A 141 7.93 -50.71 13.07
C ALA A 141 6.63 -50.04 13.54
N ASN A 142 5.46 -50.52 13.08
CA ASN A 142 4.16 -50.02 13.55
C ASN A 142 3.91 -50.38 15.02
N LEU A 143 4.27 -51.60 15.45
CA LEU A 143 4.15 -52.03 16.83
C LEU A 143 5.02 -51.19 17.77
N ASP A 144 6.26 -50.91 17.37
CA ASP A 144 7.19 -50.05 18.11
C ASP A 144 6.66 -48.62 18.20
N GLN A 145 6.18 -48.06 17.08
CA GLN A 145 5.51 -46.75 17.06
C GLN A 145 4.33 -46.71 18.05
N LEU A 146 3.51 -47.76 18.10
CA LEU A 146 2.37 -47.84 19.02
C LEU A 146 2.80 -47.94 20.48
N LYS A 147 3.78 -48.80 20.80
CA LYS A 147 4.23 -49.09 22.16
C LYS A 147 5.11 -47.98 22.76
N ASP A 148 5.95 -47.33 21.93
CA ASP A 148 6.97 -46.41 22.41
C ASP A 148 6.58 -44.94 22.26
N LEU A 149 5.71 -44.60 21.30
CA LEU A 149 5.34 -43.21 20.99
C LEU A 149 3.85 -42.94 21.13
N ASP A 150 2.99 -43.65 20.40
CA ASP A 150 1.57 -43.28 20.31
C ASP A 150 0.83 -43.49 21.65
N LEU A 151 0.89 -44.69 22.24
CA LEU A 151 0.22 -45.01 23.51
C LEU A 151 0.79 -44.29 24.74
N PRO A 152 2.13 -44.31 24.97
CA PRO A 152 2.68 -43.70 26.18
C PRO A 152 2.80 -42.17 26.09
N ILE A 153 2.94 -41.59 24.90
CA ILE A 153 3.25 -40.16 24.75
C ILE A 153 2.10 -39.38 24.11
N ARG A 154 1.73 -39.71 22.86
CA ARG A 154 0.78 -38.88 22.09
C ARG A 154 -0.64 -38.92 22.65
N VAL A 155 -1.11 -40.10 23.06
CA VAL A 155 -2.46 -40.29 23.62
C VAL A 155 -2.66 -39.46 24.90
N PRO A 156 -1.82 -39.58 25.96
CA PRO A 156 -1.97 -38.76 27.16
C PRO A 156 -1.84 -37.26 26.91
N TYR A 157 -0.94 -36.87 25.99
CA TYR A 157 -0.72 -35.47 25.63
C TYR A 157 -1.97 -34.83 25.00
N LEU A 158 -2.47 -35.43 23.92
CA LEU A 158 -3.62 -34.90 23.18
C LEU A 158 -4.89 -34.91 24.04
N GLU A 159 -5.12 -35.98 24.81
CA GLU A 159 -6.27 -36.09 25.72
C GLU A 159 -6.24 -35.00 26.80
N SER A 160 -5.09 -34.82 27.48
CA SER A 160 -4.97 -33.81 28.53
C SER A 160 -5.15 -32.38 28.00
N ARG A 161 -4.55 -32.05 26.85
CA ARG A 161 -4.67 -30.73 26.24
C ARG A 161 -6.11 -30.45 25.80
N ALA A 162 -6.79 -31.42 25.18
CA ALA A 162 -8.18 -31.26 24.79
C ALA A 162 -9.11 -31.12 26.01
N LEU A 163 -8.90 -31.89 27.09
CA LEU A 163 -9.65 -31.74 28.34
C LEU A 163 -9.46 -30.36 28.98
N LEU A 164 -8.25 -29.78 28.93
CA LEU A 164 -7.99 -28.43 29.41
C LEU A 164 -8.69 -27.36 28.58
N LEU A 165 -8.67 -27.49 27.25
CA LEU A 165 -9.38 -26.59 26.35
C LEU A 165 -10.89 -26.65 26.56
N LEU A 166 -11.43 -27.86 26.74
CA LEU A 166 -12.84 -28.07 27.04
C LEU A 166 -13.21 -27.38 28.36
N ALA A 167 -12.45 -27.62 29.43
CA ALA A 167 -12.67 -26.96 30.72
C ALA A 167 -12.59 -25.42 30.60
N ALA A 168 -11.63 -24.90 29.83
CA ALA A 168 -11.42 -23.46 29.67
C ALA A 168 -12.55 -22.81 28.87
N SER A 169 -13.13 -23.54 27.91
CA SER A 169 -14.28 -23.06 27.14
C SER A 169 -15.55 -22.92 27.99
N ASP A 170 -15.70 -23.75 29.04
CA ASP A 170 -16.90 -23.79 29.91
C ASP A 170 -16.82 -22.82 31.13
N MET A 171 -15.64 -22.30 31.47
CA MET A 171 -15.40 -21.60 32.76
C MET A 171 -16.09 -20.24 32.94
N ARG A 172 -16.54 -19.54 31.89
CA ARG A 172 -17.12 -18.18 32.05
C ARG A 172 -18.64 -18.17 32.30
N PHE A 173 -19.33 -19.32 32.22
CA PHE A 173 -20.79 -19.41 32.36
C PHE A 173 -21.29 -20.59 33.21
N ALA A 174 -20.41 -21.31 33.91
CA ALA A 174 -20.81 -22.51 34.63
C ALA A 174 -21.73 -22.21 35.83
N GLN A 175 -23.02 -22.42 35.63
CA GLN A 175 -23.98 -22.81 36.68
C GLN A 175 -23.60 -24.15 37.34
N SER A 176 -22.52 -24.83 36.90
CA SER A 176 -21.98 -26.04 37.52
C SER A 176 -20.44 -26.12 37.42
N PRO A 177 -19.68 -25.57 38.39
CA PRO A 177 -18.22 -25.69 38.48
C PRO A 177 -17.72 -27.14 38.46
N ALA A 178 -18.56 -28.11 38.83
CA ALA A 178 -18.22 -29.53 38.89
C ALA A 178 -17.77 -30.12 37.54
N SER A 179 -18.32 -29.68 36.40
CA SER A 179 -17.94 -30.20 35.07
C SER A 179 -16.54 -29.74 34.66
N ALA A 180 -16.22 -28.47 34.90
CA ALA A 180 -14.89 -27.91 34.63
C ALA A 180 -13.84 -28.54 35.55
N THR A 181 -14.13 -28.66 36.85
CA THR A 181 -13.24 -29.34 37.81
C THR A 181 -12.96 -30.79 37.40
N LYS A 182 -14.00 -31.55 37.00
CA LYS A 182 -13.83 -32.94 36.54
C LYS A 182 -12.99 -33.05 35.27
N ALA A 183 -13.15 -32.12 34.33
CA ALA A 183 -12.33 -32.08 33.11
C ALA A 183 -10.87 -31.76 33.42
N VAL A 184 -10.60 -30.84 34.34
CA VAL A 184 -9.24 -30.51 34.78
C VAL A 184 -8.61 -31.65 35.59
N GLU A 185 -9.35 -32.30 36.50
CA GLU A 185 -8.90 -33.51 37.21
C GLU A 185 -8.57 -34.64 36.24
N GLY A 186 -9.39 -34.82 35.19
CA GLY A 186 -9.12 -35.75 34.10
C GLY A 186 -7.84 -35.42 33.34
N ALA A 187 -7.57 -34.14 33.06
CA ALA A 187 -6.32 -33.71 32.43
C ALA A 187 -5.09 -34.01 33.31
N ILE A 188 -5.17 -33.71 34.61
CA ILE A 188 -4.11 -34.01 35.58
C ILE A 188 -3.89 -35.52 35.70
N ALA A 189 -4.96 -36.31 35.78
CA ALA A 189 -4.88 -37.77 35.87
C ALA A 189 -4.21 -38.38 34.63
N SER A 190 -4.55 -37.87 33.44
CA SER A 190 -3.95 -38.28 32.17
C SER A 190 -2.44 -37.99 32.12
N LEU A 191 -2.00 -36.89 32.74
CA LEU A 191 -0.59 -36.48 32.80
C LEU A 191 0.23 -37.12 33.94
N LYS A 192 -0.41 -37.77 34.92
CA LYS A 192 0.27 -38.42 36.07
C LYS A 192 0.93 -39.76 35.73
N GLY A 193 0.43 -40.47 34.71
CA GLY A 193 1.00 -41.75 34.27
C GLY A 193 2.20 -41.62 33.32
N PHE A 194 2.70 -40.40 33.13
CA PHE A 194 3.56 -40.03 32.02
C PHE A 194 4.97 -39.69 32.52
N THR A 195 5.97 -40.43 32.03
CA THR A 195 7.40 -40.20 32.28
C THR A 195 8.08 -40.01 30.93
N ILE A 196 8.49 -38.78 30.59
CA ILE A 196 9.35 -38.54 29.42
C ILE A 196 10.79 -38.33 29.87
N PRO A 197 11.80 -38.79 29.11
CA PRO A 197 13.12 -38.18 29.16
C PRO A 197 13.06 -36.65 29.00
N PRO A 198 14.00 -35.90 29.61
CA PRO A 198 14.00 -34.43 29.63
C PRO A 198 14.09 -33.88 28.19
N SER A 199 12.95 -33.41 27.69
CA SER A 199 12.73 -32.97 26.31
C SER A 199 11.59 -31.95 26.25
N GLY A 200 11.32 -31.37 25.07
CA GLY A 200 10.25 -30.39 24.90
C GLY A 200 8.84 -30.88 25.32
N ALA A 201 8.57 -32.18 25.21
CA ALA A 201 7.28 -32.73 25.64
C ALA A 201 7.10 -32.72 27.17
N GLU A 202 8.19 -32.78 27.95
CA GLU A 202 8.16 -32.70 29.42
C GLU A 202 7.85 -31.27 29.88
N VAL A 203 8.38 -30.28 29.17
CA VAL A 203 8.02 -28.87 29.38
C VAL A 203 6.53 -28.66 29.09
N SER A 204 6.01 -29.19 27.97
CA SER A 204 4.60 -29.02 27.59
C SER A 204 3.65 -29.65 28.60
N ARG A 205 4.04 -30.81 29.14
CA ARG A 205 3.34 -31.45 30.26
C ARG A 205 3.32 -30.55 31.50
N LYS A 206 4.48 -30.08 31.95
CA LYS A 206 4.57 -29.19 33.13
C LYS A 206 3.71 -27.94 32.93
N THR A 207 3.73 -27.35 31.73
CA THR A 207 2.86 -26.21 31.35
C THR A 207 1.38 -26.56 31.43
N ASN A 208 0.95 -27.69 30.86
CA ASN A 208 -0.44 -28.12 30.91
C ASN A 208 -0.90 -28.41 32.34
N VAL A 209 -0.05 -29.01 33.19
CA VAL A 209 -0.33 -29.22 34.62
C VAL A 209 -0.46 -27.89 35.36
N ALA A 210 0.43 -26.92 35.11
CA ALA A 210 0.35 -25.60 35.71
C ALA A 210 -0.96 -24.88 35.32
N ILE A 211 -1.30 -24.87 34.03
CA ILE A 211 -2.56 -24.31 33.52
C ILE A 211 -3.77 -24.99 34.16
N ALA A 212 -3.73 -26.32 34.31
CA ALA A 212 -4.76 -27.10 34.99
C ALA A 212 -4.95 -26.64 36.45
N GLN A 213 -3.84 -26.56 37.20
CA GLN A 213 -3.85 -26.16 38.61
C GLN A 213 -4.37 -24.74 38.81
N LEU A 214 -3.99 -23.82 37.92
CA LEU A 214 -4.49 -22.43 37.91
C LEU A 214 -6.00 -22.37 37.64
N MET A 215 -6.49 -23.19 36.70
CA MET A 215 -7.91 -23.24 36.34
C MET A 215 -8.80 -23.73 37.49
N ILE A 216 -8.33 -24.69 38.31
CA ILE A 216 -9.08 -25.16 39.49
C ILE A 216 -9.27 -24.06 40.55
N GLY A 217 -8.54 -22.94 40.47
CA GLY A 217 -8.58 -21.89 41.48
C GLY A 217 -7.99 -22.44 42.77
N SER A 218 -6.67 -22.59 42.80
CA SER A 218 -5.98 -23.14 43.94
C SER A 218 -6.16 -22.26 45.19
N ASN A 219 -7.10 -22.66 46.05
CA ASN A 219 -6.86 -22.81 47.49
C ASN A 219 -5.87 -23.96 47.78
N ALA A 220 -5.16 -24.47 46.77
CA ALA A 220 -4.12 -25.47 46.95
C ALA A 220 -3.01 -24.85 47.80
N SER A 221 -2.56 -25.62 48.79
CA SER A 221 -1.49 -25.30 49.72
C SER A 221 -0.33 -24.54 49.06
N THR A 222 0.36 -23.71 49.84
CA THR A 222 1.61 -23.01 49.47
C THR A 222 2.63 -23.89 48.71
N SER A 223 2.57 -25.22 48.87
CA SER A 223 3.35 -26.17 48.08
C SER A 223 2.99 -26.22 46.59
N ALA A 224 1.70 -26.15 46.21
CA ALA A 224 1.29 -26.19 44.81
C ALA A 224 1.68 -24.90 44.06
N ALA A 225 1.58 -23.75 44.72
CA ALA A 225 2.09 -22.48 44.19
C ALA A 225 3.63 -22.52 44.06
N SER A 226 4.34 -23.08 45.04
CA SER A 226 5.79 -23.27 44.99
C SER A 226 6.21 -24.23 43.86
N ASP A 227 5.49 -25.31 43.63
CA ASP A 227 5.75 -26.27 42.55
C ASP A 227 5.45 -25.66 41.17
N THR A 228 4.43 -24.80 41.10
CA THR A 228 4.10 -24.02 39.90
C THR A 228 5.20 -23.01 39.60
N ILE A 229 5.69 -22.28 40.62
CA ILE A 229 6.80 -21.31 40.52
C ILE A 229 8.11 -22.00 40.15
N ALA A 230 8.45 -23.14 40.78
CA ALA A 230 9.63 -23.92 40.45
C ALA A 230 9.57 -24.44 39.01
N SER A 231 8.38 -24.88 38.56
CA SER A 231 8.16 -25.28 37.16
C SER A 231 8.35 -24.10 36.21
N ILE A 232 7.97 -22.88 36.59
CA ILE A 232 8.16 -21.66 35.81
C ILE A 232 9.62 -21.23 35.73
N ASP A 233 10.35 -21.26 36.84
CA ASP A 233 11.77 -20.93 36.85
C ASP A 233 12.57 -21.93 36.01
N GLU A 234 12.19 -23.20 36.04
CA GLU A 234 12.73 -24.24 35.17
C GLU A 234 12.36 -23.99 33.69
N MET A 235 11.11 -23.61 33.40
CA MET A 235 10.67 -23.22 32.05
C MET A 235 11.41 -21.98 31.51
N TYR A 236 11.62 -20.97 32.35
CA TYR A 236 12.35 -19.74 32.03
C TYR A 236 13.86 -19.98 31.85
N ALA A 237 14.42 -20.96 32.55
CA ALA A 237 15.79 -21.41 32.35
C ALA A 237 15.96 -22.13 30.99
N VAL A 238 14.96 -22.88 30.54
CA VAL A 238 14.98 -23.56 29.24
C VAL A 238 14.80 -22.57 28.07
N THR A 239 13.97 -21.53 28.20
CA THR A 239 13.77 -20.51 27.14
C THR A 239 14.97 -19.61 26.90
N LYS A 240 15.93 -19.55 27.84
CA LYS A 240 17.23 -18.87 27.63
C LYS A 240 18.16 -19.59 26.65
N ASN A 241 17.84 -20.83 26.25
CA ASN A 241 18.58 -21.61 25.25
C ASN A 241 17.68 -21.94 24.04
N PRO A 242 17.35 -20.96 23.18
CA PRO A 242 16.29 -21.05 22.17
C PRO A 242 16.56 -22.07 21.06
N SER A 243 17.81 -22.52 20.87
CA SER A 243 18.18 -23.55 19.88
C SER A 243 17.62 -24.95 20.17
N SER A 244 16.97 -25.16 21.32
CA SER A 244 16.48 -26.46 21.78
C SER A 244 14.95 -26.60 21.88
N LEU A 245 14.19 -25.51 21.63
CA LEU A 245 12.75 -25.49 21.83
C LEU A 245 11.99 -25.54 20.50
N GLN A 246 10.99 -26.43 20.41
CA GLN A 246 10.01 -26.37 19.33
C GLN A 246 9.14 -25.11 19.46
N PRO A 247 8.74 -24.44 18.36
CA PRO A 247 7.98 -23.19 18.38
C PRO A 247 6.70 -23.25 19.24
N ASP A 248 5.94 -24.34 19.12
CA ASP A 248 4.67 -24.56 19.83
C ASP A 248 4.82 -24.60 21.36
N LEU A 249 6.02 -24.97 21.82
CA LEU A 249 6.35 -25.08 23.23
C LEU A 249 6.69 -23.72 23.85
N ALA A 250 7.42 -22.88 23.12
CA ALA A 250 7.71 -21.51 23.53
C ALA A 250 6.39 -20.72 23.70
N THR A 251 5.46 -20.86 22.75
CA THR A 251 4.12 -20.26 22.82
C THR A 251 3.33 -20.76 24.03
N SER A 252 3.39 -22.06 24.34
CA SER A 252 2.70 -22.64 25.49
C SER A 252 3.23 -22.13 26.84
N VAL A 253 4.56 -21.97 26.97
CA VAL A 253 5.22 -21.43 28.17
C VAL A 253 4.89 -19.95 28.35
N GLU A 254 4.94 -19.16 27.28
CA GLU A 254 4.52 -17.76 27.25
C GLU A 254 3.04 -17.59 27.64
N LEU A 255 2.18 -18.50 27.17
CA LEU A 255 0.75 -18.50 27.49
C LEU A 255 0.48 -18.79 28.97
N ALA A 256 1.19 -19.74 29.58
CA ALA A 256 1.07 -20.04 31.00
C ALA A 256 1.52 -18.86 31.87
N LEU A 257 2.62 -18.19 31.49
CA LEU A 257 3.09 -16.97 32.14
C LEU A 257 2.06 -15.82 32.03
N ALA A 258 1.48 -15.61 30.85
CA ALA A 258 0.45 -14.59 30.62
C ALA A 258 -0.84 -14.88 31.41
N ARG A 259 -1.23 -16.16 31.53
CA ARG A 259 -2.43 -16.54 32.30
C ARG A 259 -2.25 -16.40 33.80
N MET A 260 -1.05 -16.66 34.31
CA MET A 260 -0.71 -16.43 35.71
C MET A 260 -0.71 -14.95 36.07
N LEU A 261 -0.16 -14.11 35.18
CA LEU A 261 -0.28 -12.67 35.27
C LEU A 261 -1.74 -12.25 35.35
N VAL A 262 -2.61 -12.77 34.48
CA VAL A 262 -4.04 -12.44 34.50
C VAL A 262 -4.78 -13.03 35.72
N SER A 263 -4.40 -14.20 36.24
CA SER A 263 -5.07 -14.82 37.39
C SER A 263 -4.70 -14.17 38.72
N GLU A 264 -3.43 -13.83 38.96
CA GLU A 264 -3.03 -13.07 40.17
C GLU A 264 -3.62 -11.66 40.17
N LEU A 265 -3.80 -11.04 39.00
CA LEU A 265 -4.45 -9.73 38.86
C LEU A 265 -5.98 -9.74 39.12
N ASN A 266 -6.62 -10.91 39.06
CA ASN A 266 -8.04 -11.09 39.38
C ASN A 266 -8.30 -11.55 40.82
N VAL A 267 -7.25 -11.84 41.61
CA VAL A 267 -7.39 -12.04 43.05
C VAL A 267 -7.61 -10.66 43.68
N ASP A 268 -8.71 -10.48 44.41
CA ASP A 268 -9.05 -9.23 45.08
C ASP A 268 -7.88 -8.82 46.02
N PRO A 269 -7.12 -7.74 45.72
CA PRO A 269 -5.95 -7.36 46.51
C PRO A 269 -6.34 -6.99 47.96
N LEU A 270 -7.63 -6.74 48.22
CA LEU A 270 -8.16 -6.49 49.56
C LEU A 270 -8.22 -7.75 50.45
N SER A 271 -8.08 -8.94 49.88
CA SER A 271 -8.07 -10.20 50.65
C SER A 271 -6.74 -10.49 51.35
N HIS A 272 -5.69 -9.71 51.08
CA HIS A 272 -4.39 -9.79 51.76
C HIS A 272 -4.16 -8.54 52.61
N SER A 273 -4.86 -8.47 53.75
CA SER A 273 -4.89 -7.33 54.66
C SER A 273 -3.62 -7.16 55.53
N ASN A 274 -2.41 -7.45 55.01
CA ASN A 274 -1.16 -7.16 55.73
C ASN A 274 -0.10 -6.54 54.81
N ASP A 275 0.22 -5.29 55.14
CA ASP A 275 0.99 -4.27 54.40
C ASP A 275 2.48 -4.56 54.13
N GLN A 276 2.96 -5.82 54.18
CA GLN A 276 4.40 -6.10 54.04
C GLN A 276 4.79 -7.31 53.19
N GLN A 277 3.84 -8.02 52.59
CA GLN A 277 4.16 -9.09 51.63
C GLN A 277 3.57 -8.77 50.27
N THR A 278 4.20 -7.82 49.57
CA THR A 278 4.19 -7.87 48.11
C THR A 278 4.80 -9.21 47.72
N GLY A 279 3.98 -10.14 47.23
CA GLY A 279 4.47 -11.43 46.74
C GLY A 279 5.60 -11.24 45.72
N PRO A 280 6.50 -12.23 45.54
CA PRO A 280 7.67 -12.11 44.66
C PRO A 280 7.32 -11.70 43.22
N PHE A 281 6.10 -12.00 42.75
CA PHE A 281 5.58 -11.59 41.45
C PHE A 281 5.28 -10.08 41.35
N HIS A 282 4.88 -9.47 42.46
CA HIS A 282 4.58 -8.04 42.56
C HIS A 282 5.85 -7.18 42.43
N MET A 283 6.97 -7.65 42.99
CA MET A 283 8.29 -7.04 42.77
C MET A 283 8.76 -7.21 41.33
N LEU A 284 8.49 -8.34 40.67
CA LEU A 284 8.88 -8.58 39.28
C LEU A 284 8.19 -7.60 38.31
N LEU A 285 6.92 -7.28 38.53
CA LEU A 285 6.15 -6.32 37.71
C LEU A 285 6.55 -4.85 37.91
N GLU A 286 6.99 -4.47 39.11
CA GLU A 286 7.41 -3.09 39.42
C GLU A 286 8.88 -2.81 39.12
N THR A 287 9.77 -3.78 39.32
CA THR A 287 11.24 -3.53 39.34
C THR A 287 11.98 -3.96 38.09
N ARG A 288 11.40 -4.79 37.22
CA ARG A 288 12.05 -5.23 35.98
C ARG A 288 11.19 -4.87 34.78
N PRO A 289 11.63 -3.98 33.87
CA PRO A 289 11.11 -4.05 32.51
C PRO A 289 11.38 -5.48 32.06
N PHE A 290 10.35 -6.20 31.60
CA PHE A 290 10.55 -7.54 31.05
C PHE A 290 11.59 -7.40 29.95
N ALA A 291 12.84 -7.77 30.24
CA ALA A 291 13.88 -7.92 29.24
C ALA A 291 13.49 -9.18 28.45
N LEU A 292 12.50 -8.99 27.58
CA LEU A 292 11.93 -10.01 26.72
C LEU A 292 13.07 -10.51 25.86
N VAL A 293 13.38 -11.80 26.00
CA VAL A 293 14.39 -12.49 25.20
C VAL A 293 14.07 -12.22 23.72
N ASN A 294 15.09 -11.85 22.93
CA ASN A 294 14.98 -11.76 21.48
C ASN A 294 14.47 -13.10 20.95
N GLY A 295 13.17 -13.19 20.66
CA GLY A 295 12.48 -14.45 20.32
C GLY A 295 11.07 -14.60 20.91
N SER A 296 10.63 -13.74 21.84
CA SER A 296 9.25 -13.79 22.36
C SER A 296 8.22 -13.56 21.26
N THR A 297 7.12 -14.33 21.24
CA THR A 297 6.07 -14.10 20.23
C THR A 297 5.46 -12.70 20.41
N GLN A 298 5.18 -12.01 19.29
CA GLN A 298 4.63 -10.64 19.27
C GLN A 298 3.35 -10.51 20.12
N VAL A 299 2.54 -11.58 20.13
CA VAL A 299 1.33 -11.71 20.93
C VAL A 299 1.63 -11.64 22.43
N PHE A 300 2.70 -12.28 22.91
CA PHE A 300 3.08 -12.23 24.32
C PHE A 300 3.45 -10.81 24.77
N ARG A 301 4.12 -10.03 23.90
CA ARG A 301 4.44 -8.63 24.19
C ARG A 301 3.16 -7.81 24.36
N VAL A 302 2.23 -7.89 23.40
CA VAL A 302 0.92 -7.21 23.49
C VAL A 302 0.16 -7.60 24.77
N LEU A 303 0.18 -8.89 25.13
CA LEU A 303 -0.46 -9.39 26.36
C LEU A 303 0.22 -8.89 27.63
N ALA A 304 1.55 -8.80 27.65
CA ALA A 304 2.30 -8.28 28.80
C ALA A 304 2.02 -6.79 29.03
N TYR A 305 1.98 -6.00 27.95
CA TYR A 305 1.57 -4.60 28.00
C TYR A 305 0.12 -4.45 28.48
N ASP A 306 -0.81 -5.28 27.99
CA ASP A 306 -2.21 -5.29 28.45
C ASP A 306 -2.33 -5.64 29.94
N ALA A 307 -1.66 -6.71 30.39
CA ALA A 307 -1.69 -7.13 31.79
C ALA A 307 -1.14 -6.03 32.72
N ARG A 308 -0.01 -5.41 32.34
CA ARG A 308 0.57 -4.29 33.10
C ARG A 308 -0.36 -3.09 33.13
N THR A 309 -1.01 -2.75 32.01
CA THR A 309 -1.99 -1.67 31.96
C THR A 309 -3.19 -1.96 32.85
N ARG A 310 -3.76 -3.17 32.82
CA ARG A 310 -4.88 -3.55 33.70
C ARG A 310 -4.49 -3.48 35.17
N PHE A 311 -3.31 -3.96 35.52
CA PHE A 311 -2.78 -3.85 36.89
C PHE A 311 -2.75 -2.39 37.38
N LEU A 312 -2.18 -1.50 36.57
CA LEU A 312 -2.08 -0.08 36.90
C LEU A 312 -3.48 0.57 37.00
N MET A 313 -4.42 0.18 36.14
CA MET A 313 -5.81 0.66 36.20
C MET A 313 -6.55 0.15 37.44
N THR A 314 -6.40 -1.12 37.81
CA THR A 314 -6.97 -1.66 39.06
C THR A 314 -6.41 -0.92 40.26
N ARG A 315 -5.09 -0.67 40.29
CA ARG A 315 -4.45 0.14 41.33
C ARG A 315 -5.02 1.55 41.38
N ALA A 316 -5.18 2.22 40.24
CA ALA A 316 -5.83 3.53 40.18
C ALA A 316 -7.22 3.49 40.82
N THR A 317 -8.07 2.52 40.46
CA THR A 317 -9.43 2.41 41.04
C THR A 317 -9.44 2.07 42.53
N SER A 318 -8.45 1.36 43.04
CA SER A 318 -8.34 1.02 44.47
C SER A 318 -7.88 2.17 45.35
N VAL A 319 -7.30 3.22 44.76
CA VAL A 319 -6.79 4.40 45.49
C VAL A 319 -7.96 5.34 45.76
N THR A 320 -8.55 5.22 46.94
CA THR A 320 -9.59 6.14 47.43
C THR A 320 -8.98 7.31 48.19
N GLY A 321 -9.32 8.55 47.81
CA GLY A 321 -8.96 9.76 48.58
C GLY A 321 -7.61 10.41 48.24
N ASN A 322 -6.87 9.91 47.24
CA ASN A 322 -5.64 10.54 46.75
C ASN A 322 -5.67 10.66 45.21
N SER A 323 -6.22 11.78 44.71
CA SER A 323 -6.36 12.04 43.27
C SER A 323 -5.02 12.06 42.54
N ALA A 324 -3.98 12.65 43.12
CA ALA A 324 -2.66 12.71 42.50
C ALA A 324 -2.05 11.32 42.24
N LEU A 325 -2.24 10.39 43.18
CA LEU A 325 -1.72 9.02 43.06
C LEU A 325 -2.59 8.17 42.12
N HIS A 326 -3.91 8.39 42.12
CA HIS A 326 -4.83 7.83 41.12
C HIS A 326 -4.41 8.24 39.70
N ASP A 327 -4.20 9.53 39.47
CA ASP A 327 -3.82 10.08 38.17
C ASP A 327 -2.43 9.61 37.72
N ALA A 328 -1.47 9.50 38.65
CA ALA A 328 -0.14 8.97 38.36
C ALA A 328 -0.18 7.51 37.87
N PHE A 329 -1.08 6.68 38.42
CA PHE A 329 -1.26 5.30 37.93
C PHE A 329 -1.89 5.26 36.55
N ILE A 330 -2.88 6.11 36.27
CA ILE A 330 -3.48 6.21 34.93
C ILE A 330 -2.43 6.70 33.92
N ALA A 331 -1.63 7.72 34.26
CA ALA A 331 -0.57 8.22 33.40
C ALA A 331 0.45 7.11 33.05
N ARG A 332 0.88 6.31 34.03
CA ARG A 332 1.75 5.13 33.80
C ARG A 332 1.07 4.06 32.95
N ALA A 333 -0.24 3.82 33.15
CA ALA A 333 -1.00 2.86 32.36
C ALA A 333 -1.08 3.28 30.88
N CYS A 334 -1.28 4.58 30.64
CA CYS A 334 -1.24 5.21 29.33
C CYS A 334 0.15 5.13 28.69
N SER A 335 1.22 5.50 29.41
CA SER A 335 2.60 5.35 28.91
C SER A 335 2.93 3.91 28.52
N THR A 336 2.44 2.94 29.29
CA THR A 336 2.61 1.51 28.99
C THR A 336 1.95 1.14 27.66
N GLN A 337 0.75 1.63 27.37
CA GLN A 337 0.10 1.39 26.07
C GLN A 337 0.74 2.16 24.92
N ILE A 338 1.30 3.35 25.16
CA ILE A 338 2.00 4.12 24.12
C ILE A 338 3.31 3.44 23.74
N GLN A 339 4.05 2.93 24.71
CA GLN A 339 5.29 2.17 24.47
C GLN A 339 5.06 0.94 23.57
N LEU A 340 3.84 0.37 23.58
CA LEU A 340 3.46 -0.71 22.67
C LEU A 340 3.52 -0.29 21.20
N LEU A 341 3.32 0.99 20.87
CA LEU A 341 3.42 1.53 19.50
C LEU A 341 4.86 1.75 19.05
N ASP A 342 5.77 2.02 19.99
CA ASP A 342 7.19 2.25 19.70
C ASP A 342 7.96 0.94 19.54
N ASP A 343 7.45 -0.16 20.09
CA ASP A 343 8.04 -1.48 19.95
C ASP A 343 7.82 -2.04 18.54
N ASP A 344 8.90 -2.46 17.86
CA ASP A 344 8.83 -3.15 16.57
C ASP A 344 8.23 -4.56 16.76
N LEU A 345 6.91 -4.62 16.62
CA LEU A 345 6.13 -5.84 16.83
C LEU A 345 5.84 -6.62 15.56
N ALA A 346 6.31 -6.20 14.37
CA ALA A 346 5.95 -6.83 13.08
C ALA A 346 4.47 -7.27 12.96
N LEU A 347 3.60 -6.52 13.66
CA LEU A 347 2.15 -6.53 13.52
C LEU A 347 1.77 -5.40 12.56
N ASP A 348 0.57 -5.49 12.00
CA ASP A 348 -0.03 -4.39 11.24
C ASP A 348 -0.11 -3.13 12.13
N PRO A 349 0.68 -2.07 11.84
CA PRO A 349 0.76 -0.87 12.67
C PRO A 349 -0.61 -0.21 12.87
N ASP A 350 -1.48 -0.29 11.87
CA ASP A 350 -2.79 0.37 11.90
C ASP A 350 -3.74 -0.32 12.89
N GLN A 351 -3.74 -1.65 12.92
CA GLN A 351 -4.55 -2.43 13.87
C GLN A 351 -4.08 -2.23 15.30
N LEU A 352 -2.77 -2.21 15.51
CA LEU A 352 -2.17 -1.98 16.82
C LEU A 352 -2.47 -0.55 17.31
N ARG A 353 -2.31 0.45 16.44
CA ARG A 353 -2.65 1.85 16.71
C ARG A 353 -4.13 1.99 17.07
N ALA A 354 -5.03 1.38 16.31
CA ALA A 354 -6.47 1.40 16.61
C ALA A 354 -6.79 0.80 17.99
N LEU A 355 -6.19 -0.33 18.35
CA LEU A 355 -6.36 -0.98 19.65
C LEU A 355 -5.84 -0.09 20.80
N VAL A 356 -4.63 0.45 20.66
CA VAL A 356 -4.03 1.35 21.67
C VAL A 356 -4.89 2.60 21.85
N MET A 357 -5.32 3.24 20.76
CA MET A 357 -6.18 4.42 20.80
C MET A 357 -7.52 4.13 21.50
N GLN A 358 -8.16 2.99 21.21
CA GLN A 358 -9.39 2.59 21.89
C GLN A 358 -9.19 2.42 23.41
N ARG A 359 -8.06 1.82 23.82
CA ARG A 359 -7.72 1.64 25.23
C ARG A 359 -7.40 2.95 25.93
N LEU A 360 -6.59 3.81 25.31
CA LEU A 360 -6.30 5.16 25.82
C LEU A 360 -7.58 5.95 26.04
N ARG A 361 -8.53 5.92 25.08
CA ARG A 361 -9.86 6.54 25.25
C ARG A 361 -10.61 5.98 26.46
N THR A 362 -10.63 4.66 26.62
CA THR A 362 -11.32 4.02 27.76
C THR A 362 -10.70 4.43 29.10
N MET A 363 -9.36 4.37 29.21
CA MET A 363 -8.63 4.71 30.44
C MET A 363 -8.75 6.19 30.82
N THR A 364 -8.83 7.08 29.82
CA THR A 364 -8.89 8.53 30.06
C THR A 364 -10.30 9.02 30.42
N THR A 365 -11.34 8.20 30.25
CA THR A 365 -12.71 8.57 30.68
C THR A 365 -12.86 8.72 32.19
N SER A 366 -12.04 8.02 32.99
CA SER A 366 -12.13 8.05 34.46
C SER A 366 -11.39 9.23 35.10
N VAL A 367 -10.65 10.00 34.30
CA VAL A 367 -9.81 11.11 34.77
C VAL A 367 -10.65 12.38 34.89
N SER A 368 -10.73 12.99 36.07
CA SER A 368 -11.62 14.13 36.35
C SER A 368 -11.06 15.49 35.93
N GLU A 369 -9.74 15.69 35.99
CA GLU A 369 -9.03 16.93 35.60
C GLU A 369 -7.76 16.54 34.85
N THR A 370 -7.29 17.30 33.85
CA THR A 370 -6.14 16.93 33.01
C THR A 370 -4.86 16.77 33.83
N PRO A 371 -4.43 15.54 34.15
CA PRO A 371 -3.14 15.28 34.76
C PRO A 371 -2.05 15.50 33.71
N SER A 372 -0.78 15.45 34.13
CA SER A 372 0.35 15.27 33.22
C SER A 372 0.26 13.88 32.56
N LEU A 373 -0.63 13.75 31.59
CA LEU A 373 -0.74 12.58 30.74
C LEU A 373 0.30 12.70 29.61
N PRO A 374 0.77 11.56 29.07
CA PRO A 374 1.49 11.58 27.82
C PRO A 374 0.64 12.22 26.70
N PRO A 375 1.24 12.95 25.74
CA PRO A 375 0.49 13.72 24.74
C PRO A 375 -0.60 12.94 24.01
N LEU A 376 -0.33 11.71 23.56
CA LEU A 376 -1.32 10.89 22.85
C LEU A 376 -2.52 10.50 23.74
N ALA A 377 -2.28 10.26 25.03
CA ALA A 377 -3.33 9.98 25.99
C ALA A 377 -4.15 11.24 26.31
N GLU A 378 -3.48 12.38 26.43
CA GLU A 378 -4.14 13.67 26.61
C GLU A 378 -5.04 14.03 25.41
N LEU A 379 -4.55 13.80 24.19
CA LEU A 379 -5.35 13.92 22.96
C LEU A 379 -6.61 13.05 23.03
N CYS A 380 -6.46 11.76 23.41
CA CYS A 380 -7.60 10.86 23.55
C CYS A 380 -8.60 11.34 24.62
N ALA A 381 -8.11 11.87 25.73
CA ALA A 381 -8.94 12.40 26.81
C ALA A 381 -9.74 13.62 26.33
N ILE A 382 -9.08 14.58 25.68
CA ILE A 382 -9.70 15.79 25.15
C ILE A 382 -10.73 15.42 24.07
N ALA A 383 -10.38 14.55 23.11
CA ALA A 383 -11.29 14.12 22.04
C ALA A 383 -12.54 13.42 22.60
N THR A 384 -12.36 12.55 23.59
CA THR A 384 -13.48 11.83 24.23
C THR A 384 -14.41 12.80 24.95
N ARG A 385 -13.85 13.75 25.71
CA ARG A 385 -14.64 14.81 26.38
C ARG A 385 -15.31 15.75 25.37
N ALA A 386 -14.65 16.08 24.27
CA ALA A 386 -15.21 16.89 23.20
C ALA A 386 -16.42 16.23 22.54
N SER A 387 -16.39 14.90 22.38
CA SER A 387 -17.52 14.14 21.85
C SER A 387 -18.72 14.07 22.80
N ALA A 388 -18.48 14.16 24.11
CA ALA A 388 -19.52 14.12 25.15
C ALA A 388 -20.03 15.51 25.57
N GLY A 389 -19.23 16.56 25.36
CA GLY A 389 -19.47 17.91 25.85
C GLY A 389 -20.18 18.84 24.86
N LYS A 390 -20.72 19.95 25.36
CA LYS A 390 -21.45 20.97 24.57
C LYS A 390 -20.59 22.15 24.10
N ASN A 391 -19.28 22.18 24.39
CA ASN A 391 -18.42 23.32 24.06
C ASN A 391 -17.22 22.92 23.17
N PRO A 392 -17.45 22.71 21.87
CA PRO A 392 -16.39 22.33 20.93
C PRO A 392 -15.24 23.34 20.85
N ALA A 393 -15.52 24.65 21.00
CA ALA A 393 -14.51 25.70 20.96
C ALA A 393 -13.50 25.60 22.11
N TYR A 394 -13.97 25.29 23.32
CA TYR A 394 -13.10 25.06 24.48
C TYR A 394 -12.13 23.89 24.24
N PHE A 395 -12.63 22.77 23.75
CA PHE A 395 -11.80 21.60 23.48
C PHE A 395 -10.84 21.80 22.29
N ALA A 396 -11.24 22.59 21.29
CA ALA A 396 -10.34 22.96 20.19
C ALA A 396 -9.12 23.74 20.71
N SER A 397 -9.32 24.71 21.62
CA SER A 397 -8.23 25.44 22.26
C SER A 397 -7.30 24.55 23.10
N MET A 398 -7.85 23.53 23.77
CA MET A 398 -7.03 22.53 24.49
C MET A 398 -6.19 21.69 23.53
N MET A 399 -6.76 21.24 22.40
CA MET A 399 -6.03 20.50 21.38
C MET A 399 -4.91 21.34 20.74
N GLN A 400 -5.16 22.63 20.51
CA GLN A 400 -4.14 23.54 20.02
C GLN A 400 -3.00 23.73 21.05
N THR A 401 -3.35 23.90 22.33
CA THR A 401 -2.36 23.97 23.42
C THR A 401 -1.51 22.70 23.48
N LEU A 402 -2.12 21.52 23.27
CA LEU A 402 -1.41 20.26 23.18
C LEU A 402 -0.48 20.19 21.96
N ALA A 403 -0.94 20.67 20.81
CA ALA A 403 -0.13 20.76 19.60
C ALA A 403 1.08 21.69 19.78
N ASP A 404 0.96 22.77 20.56
CA ASP A 404 2.04 23.74 20.78
C ASP A 404 3.11 23.26 21.77
N ARG A 405 2.92 22.10 22.41
CA ARG A 405 3.90 21.53 23.34
C ARG A 405 5.12 20.97 22.61
N GLN A 406 6.30 21.22 23.17
CA GLN A 406 7.57 20.72 22.64
C GLN A 406 7.69 19.18 22.67
N ASP A 407 6.98 18.51 23.59
CA ASP A 407 7.01 17.06 23.76
C ASP A 407 5.92 16.31 22.97
N ALA A 408 5.10 17.01 22.18
CA ALA A 408 3.98 16.39 21.46
C ALA A 408 4.40 15.38 20.38
N GLY A 409 5.57 15.57 19.77
CA GLY A 409 6.08 14.69 18.69
C GLY A 409 5.04 14.50 17.58
N ASP A 410 4.83 13.25 17.16
CA ASP A 410 3.85 12.88 16.12
C ASP A 410 2.39 13.15 16.53
N THR A 411 2.11 13.26 17.83
CA THR A 411 0.77 13.61 18.33
C THR A 411 0.36 15.02 17.89
N ARG A 412 1.33 15.89 17.60
CA ARG A 412 1.09 17.28 17.17
C ARG A 412 0.22 17.35 15.91
N ALA A 413 0.52 16.52 14.90
CA ALA A 413 -0.28 16.46 13.68
C ALA A 413 -1.74 16.05 13.95
N GLN A 414 -1.95 15.04 14.80
CA GLN A 414 -3.30 14.62 15.19
C GLN A 414 -4.05 15.69 15.99
N ALA A 415 -3.34 16.40 16.88
CA ALA A 415 -3.90 17.47 17.68
C ALA A 415 -4.37 18.66 16.81
N LEU A 416 -3.56 19.06 15.81
CA LEU A 416 -3.92 20.09 14.84
C LEU A 416 -5.18 19.72 14.03
N TRP A 417 -5.25 18.46 13.56
CA TRP A 417 -6.41 17.96 12.84
C TRP A 417 -7.69 18.00 13.68
N GLU A 418 -7.65 17.43 14.90
CA GLU A 418 -8.82 17.40 15.78
C GLU A 418 -9.23 18.80 16.23
N ALA A 419 -8.27 19.72 16.48
CA ALA A 419 -8.56 21.12 16.75
C ALA A 419 -9.32 21.78 15.59
N ALA A 420 -8.87 21.57 14.34
CA ALA A 420 -9.55 22.10 13.15
C ALA A 420 -10.98 21.54 13.02
N VAL A 421 -11.17 20.23 13.23
CA VAL A 421 -12.50 19.59 13.19
C VAL A 421 -13.44 20.14 14.25
N LEU A 422 -12.94 20.39 15.46
CA LEU A 422 -13.74 20.98 16.53
C LEU A 422 -14.10 22.44 16.25
N HIS A 423 -13.20 23.23 15.67
CA HIS A 423 -13.52 24.60 15.23
C HIS A 423 -14.58 24.61 14.12
N MET A 424 -14.51 23.70 13.15
CA MET A 424 -15.56 23.54 12.14
C MET A 424 -16.93 23.23 12.78
N ARG A 425 -16.96 22.32 13.76
CA ARG A 425 -18.20 21.96 14.48
C ARG A 425 -18.72 23.07 15.38
N ALA A 426 -17.86 23.94 15.90
CA ALA A 426 -18.29 25.09 16.70
C ALA A 426 -19.03 26.13 15.86
N ASN A 427 -18.72 26.22 14.56
CA ASN A 427 -19.20 27.24 13.65
C ASN A 427 -20.18 26.70 12.59
N THR A 428 -21.19 25.94 13.01
CA THR A 428 -22.17 25.33 12.10
C THR A 428 -23.08 26.33 11.37
N SER A 429 -23.04 27.61 11.71
CA SER A 429 -23.88 28.65 11.10
C SER A 429 -23.37 29.15 9.75
N SER A 430 -22.10 28.93 9.42
CA SER A 430 -21.51 29.30 8.12
C SER A 430 -21.22 28.05 7.30
N HIS A 431 -21.55 28.09 6.00
CA HIS A 431 -21.07 27.09 5.04
C HIS A 431 -19.57 27.23 4.76
N GLU A 432 -18.96 28.31 5.22
CA GLU A 432 -17.52 28.58 5.08
C GLU A 432 -16.73 27.99 6.25
N LEU A 433 -15.55 27.44 5.91
CA LEU A 433 -14.53 26.99 6.85
C LEU A 433 -14.02 28.19 7.67
N PRO A 434 -14.03 28.12 9.02
CA PRO A 434 -13.49 29.18 9.86
C PRO A 434 -12.00 29.40 9.59
N ASP A 435 -11.55 30.65 9.62
CA ASP A 435 -10.13 31.00 9.38
C ASP A 435 -9.18 30.23 10.31
N THR A 436 -9.56 30.05 11.57
CA THR A 436 -8.77 29.25 12.52
C THR A 436 -8.63 27.78 12.11
N SER A 437 -9.65 27.20 11.46
CA SER A 437 -9.57 25.82 10.95
C SER A 437 -8.65 25.74 9.74
N ILE A 438 -8.69 26.76 8.87
CA ILE A 438 -7.79 26.86 7.71
C ILE A 438 -6.34 26.95 8.18
N ASP A 439 -6.05 27.83 9.14
CA ASP A 439 -4.69 28.02 9.66
C ASP A 439 -4.11 26.73 10.28
N LEU A 440 -4.93 26.01 11.05
CA LEU A 440 -4.53 24.73 11.67
C LEU A 440 -4.27 23.63 10.64
N LEU A 441 -5.09 23.54 9.59
CA LEU A 441 -4.90 22.56 8.50
C LEU A 441 -3.69 22.92 7.62
N CYS A 442 -3.45 24.21 7.38
CA CYS A 442 -2.23 24.70 6.72
C CYS A 442 -0.98 24.35 7.54
N ALA A 443 -1.01 24.58 8.85
CA ALA A 443 0.08 24.21 9.75
C ALA A 443 0.34 22.70 9.73
N LEU A 444 -0.71 21.87 9.77
CA LEU A 444 -0.58 20.42 9.67
C LEU A 444 0.11 20.00 8.38
N ALA A 445 -0.37 20.50 7.24
CA ALA A 445 0.17 20.13 5.94
C ALA A 445 1.63 20.58 5.76
N THR A 446 1.95 21.81 6.19
CA THR A 446 3.31 22.38 6.00
C THR A 446 4.34 21.82 6.97
N GLU A 447 3.97 21.61 8.24
CA GLU A 447 4.90 21.11 9.26
C GLU A 447 5.07 19.59 9.21
N PHE A 448 4.07 18.86 8.72
CA PHE A 448 4.05 17.39 8.70
C PHE A 448 3.76 16.82 7.30
N PRO A 449 4.57 17.12 6.27
CA PRO A 449 4.27 16.78 4.88
C PRO A 449 4.08 15.28 4.61
N TYR A 450 4.68 14.41 5.44
CA TYR A 450 4.64 12.95 5.29
C TYR A 450 3.64 12.24 6.22
N HIS A 451 2.83 12.97 6.98
CA HIS A 451 1.86 12.38 7.90
C HIS A 451 0.59 11.91 7.15
N GLU A 452 -0.03 10.83 7.60
CA GLU A 452 -1.26 10.22 7.02
C GLU A 452 -2.47 11.18 6.91
N LEU A 453 -2.46 12.29 7.66
CA LEU A 453 -3.53 13.28 7.69
C LEU A 453 -3.31 14.43 6.71
N THR A 454 -2.10 14.57 6.17
CA THR A 454 -1.72 15.65 5.27
C THR A 454 -2.52 15.65 3.97
N PRO A 455 -2.74 14.51 3.28
CA PRO A 455 -3.56 14.48 2.08
C PRO A 455 -5.00 14.96 2.35
N ARG A 456 -5.55 14.62 3.53
CA ARG A 456 -6.89 15.05 3.94
C ARG A 456 -6.94 16.54 4.27
N ALA A 457 -5.93 17.07 4.94
CA ALA A 457 -5.82 18.49 5.23
C ALA A 457 -5.71 19.32 3.94
N LEU A 458 -4.84 18.90 3.01
CA LEU A 458 -4.71 19.52 1.69
C LEU A 458 -6.04 19.51 0.93
N SER A 459 -6.72 18.36 0.88
CA SER A 459 -8.02 18.23 0.21
C SER A 459 -9.11 19.13 0.80
N ALA A 460 -9.03 19.44 2.10
CA ALA A 460 -9.98 20.33 2.76
C ALA A 460 -9.65 21.82 2.58
N VAL A 461 -8.36 22.18 2.59
CA VAL A 461 -7.93 23.58 2.60
C VAL A 461 -7.74 24.18 1.20
N LEU A 462 -7.25 23.39 0.23
CA LEU A 462 -6.91 23.90 -1.11
C LEU A 462 -8.11 24.51 -1.85
N PRO A 463 -9.32 23.91 -1.87
CA PRO A 463 -10.48 24.53 -2.51
C PRO A 463 -10.83 25.90 -1.92
N VAL A 464 -10.77 26.04 -0.59
CA VAL A 464 -11.12 27.30 0.09
C VAL A 464 -10.09 28.38 -0.18
N LEU A 465 -8.79 28.04 -0.12
CA LEU A 465 -7.74 28.99 -0.47
C LEU A 465 -7.80 29.37 -1.94
N HIS A 466 -8.05 28.41 -2.83
CA HIS A 466 -8.23 28.67 -4.25
C HIS A 466 -9.34 29.70 -4.48
N ASP A 467 -10.54 29.49 -3.93
CA ASP A 467 -11.67 30.40 -4.07
C ASP A 467 -11.33 31.83 -3.59
N ARG A 468 -10.63 31.92 -2.45
CA ARG A 468 -10.19 33.22 -1.89
C ARG A 468 -9.16 33.91 -2.79
N VAL A 469 -8.20 33.16 -3.33
CA VAL A 469 -7.17 33.69 -4.21
C VAL A 469 -7.77 34.16 -5.53
N THR A 470 -8.66 33.38 -6.15
CA THR A 470 -9.27 33.75 -7.45
C THR A 470 -10.34 34.83 -7.34
N SER A 471 -11.07 34.90 -6.23
CA SER A 471 -12.01 36.01 -5.97
C SER A 471 -11.31 37.31 -5.59
N GLY A 472 -10.00 37.28 -5.33
CA GLY A 472 -9.22 38.43 -4.86
C GLY A 472 -9.51 38.82 -3.41
N THR A 473 -10.24 37.99 -2.66
CA THR A 473 -10.56 38.21 -1.24
C THR A 473 -9.46 37.74 -0.30
N GLY A 474 -8.56 36.86 -0.76
CA GLY A 474 -7.48 36.32 0.03
C GLY A 474 -6.36 37.32 0.34
N THR A 475 -5.86 37.28 1.58
CA THR A 475 -4.70 38.07 2.02
C THR A 475 -3.42 37.63 1.29
N GLN A 476 -2.37 38.47 1.31
CA GLN A 476 -1.08 38.09 0.72
C GLN A 476 -0.50 36.82 1.38
N GLU A 477 -0.61 36.70 2.70
CA GLU A 477 -0.17 35.52 3.45
C GLU A 477 -0.91 34.25 2.99
N GLN A 478 -2.21 34.34 2.70
CA GLN A 478 -3.00 33.23 2.18
C GLN A 478 -2.59 32.85 0.75
N ARG A 479 -2.21 33.82 -0.10
CA ARG A 479 -1.67 33.53 -1.44
C ARG A 479 -0.32 32.81 -1.37
N ASP A 480 0.56 33.27 -0.49
CA ASP A 480 1.87 32.65 -0.28
C ASP A 480 1.71 31.23 0.30
N MET A 481 0.76 31.03 1.21
CA MET A 481 0.42 29.72 1.76
C MET A 481 -0.20 28.80 0.69
N TYR A 482 -1.12 29.31 -0.13
CA TYR A 482 -1.74 28.56 -1.22
C TYR A 482 -0.68 28.02 -2.19
N SER A 483 0.29 28.86 -2.59
CA SER A 483 1.41 28.44 -3.43
C SER A 483 2.20 27.29 -2.82
N LYS A 484 2.59 27.40 -1.55
CA LYS A 484 3.32 26.33 -0.82
C LYS A 484 2.52 25.03 -0.73
N LEU A 485 1.22 25.11 -0.47
CA LEU A 485 0.36 23.93 -0.36
C LEU A 485 0.11 23.27 -1.72
N LEU A 486 0.03 24.04 -2.81
CA LEU A 486 -0.01 23.50 -4.16
C LEU A 486 1.27 22.71 -4.49
N GLU A 487 2.43 23.24 -4.11
CA GLU A 487 3.69 22.50 -4.25
C GLU A 487 3.64 21.17 -3.50
N LEU A 488 3.17 21.16 -2.26
CA LEU A 488 3.06 19.92 -1.48
C LEU A 488 2.06 18.94 -2.10
N ALA A 489 0.89 19.42 -2.52
CA ALA A 489 -0.14 18.59 -3.14
C ALA A 489 0.29 17.97 -4.46
N SER A 490 1.12 18.69 -5.26
CA SER A 490 1.63 18.16 -6.52
C SER A 490 2.49 16.90 -6.36
N HIS A 491 3.06 16.68 -5.17
CA HIS A 491 3.86 15.50 -4.82
C HIS A 491 3.07 14.42 -4.06
N THR A 492 1.80 14.67 -3.71
CA THR A 492 1.01 13.81 -2.82
C THR A 492 -0.14 13.15 -3.59
N SER A 493 0.02 11.90 -3.99
CA SER A 493 -0.96 11.18 -4.84
C SER A 493 -2.32 10.89 -4.18
N GLU A 494 -2.38 10.92 -2.85
CA GLU A 494 -3.61 10.63 -2.07
C GLU A 494 -4.54 11.84 -1.93
N VAL A 495 -4.12 13.02 -2.40
CA VAL A 495 -4.95 14.25 -2.37
C VAL A 495 -6.12 14.10 -3.34
N ILE A 496 -7.32 14.46 -2.88
CA ILE A 496 -8.51 14.52 -3.74
C ILE A 496 -8.24 15.53 -4.86
N GLU A 497 -8.43 15.10 -6.11
CA GLU A 497 -8.14 15.91 -7.30
C GLU A 497 -6.65 16.30 -7.42
N ALA A 498 -5.72 15.43 -7.03
CA ALA A 498 -4.26 15.66 -7.15
C ALA A 498 -3.83 16.23 -8.52
N ASP A 499 -4.42 15.73 -9.62
CA ASP A 499 -4.13 16.21 -10.97
C ASP A 499 -4.68 17.61 -11.27
N TYR A 500 -5.77 18.02 -10.62
CA TYR A 500 -6.23 19.42 -10.66
C TYR A 500 -5.23 20.34 -9.97
N TRP A 501 -4.71 19.94 -8.81
CA TRP A 501 -3.73 20.77 -8.08
C TRP A 501 -2.39 20.89 -8.81
N LYS A 502 -1.95 19.84 -9.53
CA LYS A 502 -0.81 19.93 -10.46
C LYS A 502 -1.07 20.95 -11.57
N TYR A 503 -2.27 20.91 -12.16
CA TYR A 503 -2.67 21.86 -13.19
C TYR A 503 -2.67 23.29 -12.66
N GLU A 504 -3.25 23.54 -11.49
CA GLU A 504 -3.30 24.87 -10.89
C GLU A 504 -1.91 25.40 -10.52
N LEU A 505 -1.02 24.54 -10.01
CA LEU A 505 0.39 24.92 -9.79
C LEU A 505 1.07 25.31 -11.10
N ALA A 506 0.93 24.51 -12.15
CA ALA A 506 1.48 24.83 -13.45
C ALA A 506 0.91 26.14 -14.02
N ARG A 507 -0.40 26.36 -13.90
CA ARG A 507 -1.06 27.60 -14.33
C ARG A 507 -0.51 28.82 -13.58
N MET A 508 -0.34 28.71 -12.27
CA MET A 508 0.20 29.79 -11.45
C MET A 508 1.67 30.11 -11.79
N LEU A 509 2.50 29.08 -12.05
CA LEU A 509 3.88 29.27 -12.51
C LEU A 509 3.93 29.99 -13.87
N LEU A 510 2.99 29.68 -14.77
CA LEU A 510 2.90 30.31 -16.10
C LEU A 510 2.33 31.73 -16.07
N ASP A 511 1.40 32.03 -15.17
CA ASP A 511 0.74 33.33 -15.06
C ASP A 511 1.68 34.43 -14.48
N ASN A 512 2.75 34.07 -13.77
CA ASN A 512 3.78 35.00 -13.27
C ASN A 512 4.76 35.44 -14.38
N ARG A 513 4.22 36.09 -15.42
CA ARG A 513 4.82 36.31 -16.75
C ARG A 513 6.01 37.27 -16.94
N PRO A 514 6.47 38.18 -16.06
CA PRO A 514 7.39 39.22 -16.54
C PRO A 514 8.76 38.73 -17.01
N GLN A 515 9.18 37.54 -16.61
CA GLN A 515 10.37 36.82 -17.10
C GLN A 515 10.22 35.38 -16.61
N TRP A 516 9.78 34.46 -17.46
CA TRP A 516 9.86 33.05 -17.07
C TRP A 516 11.33 32.72 -16.80
N ASP A 517 11.66 32.39 -15.55
CA ASP A 517 12.84 31.60 -15.31
C ASP A 517 12.62 30.28 -16.07
N THR A 518 13.61 29.90 -16.89
CA THR A 518 13.62 28.60 -17.58
C THR A 518 13.29 27.43 -16.65
N THR A 519 13.60 27.56 -15.36
CA THR A 519 13.29 26.60 -14.30
C THR A 519 11.78 26.47 -14.04
N ASP A 520 11.06 27.59 -13.85
CA ASP A 520 9.62 27.59 -13.57
C ASP A 520 8.82 27.09 -14.76
N LEU A 521 9.24 27.48 -15.96
CA LEU A 521 8.65 26.98 -17.19
C LEU A 521 8.84 25.47 -17.33
N SER A 522 10.06 24.96 -17.20
CA SER A 522 10.32 23.52 -17.28
C SER A 522 9.47 22.76 -16.27
N ARG A 523 9.41 23.26 -15.04
CA ARG A 523 8.62 22.68 -13.95
C ARG A 523 7.13 22.68 -14.25
N ALA A 524 6.57 23.78 -14.76
CA ALA A 524 5.17 23.85 -15.16
C ALA A 524 4.84 22.83 -16.26
N MET A 525 5.75 22.67 -17.23
CA MET A 525 5.58 21.71 -18.32
C MET A 525 5.65 20.26 -17.80
N ASP A 526 6.58 19.95 -16.90
CA ASP A 526 6.68 18.62 -16.27
C ASP A 526 5.41 18.27 -15.48
N LEU A 527 4.87 19.24 -14.72
CA LEU A 527 3.61 19.08 -13.99
C LEU A 527 2.44 18.75 -14.93
N LEU A 528 2.27 19.52 -16.01
CA LEU A 528 1.20 19.31 -16.98
C LEU A 528 1.30 17.96 -17.69
N VAL A 529 2.52 17.47 -17.95
CA VAL A 529 2.75 16.14 -18.55
C VAL A 529 2.48 15.00 -17.56
N SER A 530 2.67 15.23 -16.26
CA SER A 530 2.45 14.24 -15.20
C SER A 530 0.98 14.03 -14.80
N ILE A 531 0.05 14.78 -15.40
CA ILE A 531 -1.40 14.63 -15.19
C ILE A 531 -1.90 13.37 -15.91
N ASP A 532 -2.71 12.56 -15.23
CA ASP A 532 -3.27 11.36 -15.82
C ASP A 532 -4.13 11.71 -17.04
N THR A 533 -3.89 10.98 -18.12
CA THR A 533 -4.64 11.02 -19.37
C THR A 533 -6.15 10.79 -19.18
N GLN A 534 -6.54 10.07 -18.12
CA GLN A 534 -7.93 9.78 -17.76
C GLN A 534 -8.55 10.84 -16.85
N SER A 535 -7.76 11.79 -16.33
CA SER A 535 -8.26 12.87 -15.49
C SER A 535 -9.20 13.80 -16.27
N GLN A 536 -10.22 14.32 -15.59
CA GLN A 536 -11.12 15.35 -16.14
C GLN A 536 -10.37 16.66 -16.47
N THR A 537 -9.21 16.89 -15.83
CA THR A 537 -8.39 18.10 -16.03
C THR A 537 -7.40 17.98 -17.19
N SER A 538 -7.26 16.79 -17.78
CA SER A 538 -6.29 16.52 -18.86
C SER A 538 -6.47 17.41 -20.09
N GLU A 539 -7.72 17.73 -20.47
CA GLU A 539 -8.01 18.58 -21.62
C GLU A 539 -7.66 20.06 -21.36
N GLN A 540 -7.92 20.55 -20.14
CA GLN A 540 -7.54 21.90 -19.71
C GLN A 540 -6.01 22.04 -19.64
N ALA A 541 -5.34 21.06 -19.01
CA ALA A 541 -3.89 20.99 -18.95
C ALA A 541 -3.26 21.00 -20.33
N ARG A 542 -3.82 20.23 -21.27
CA ARG A 542 -3.38 20.22 -22.67
C ARG A 542 -3.57 21.58 -23.35
N THR A 543 -4.72 22.21 -23.16
CA THR A 543 -5.01 23.51 -23.77
C THR A 543 -4.01 24.56 -23.28
N LEU A 544 -3.73 24.57 -21.97
CA LEU A 544 -2.74 25.45 -21.37
C LEU A 544 -1.33 25.16 -21.89
N TYR A 545 -0.93 23.88 -21.96
CA TYR A 545 0.38 23.47 -22.46
C TYR A 545 0.60 23.90 -23.92
N ILE A 546 -0.40 23.71 -24.79
CA ILE A 546 -0.34 24.14 -26.20
C ILE A 546 -0.27 25.66 -26.27
N ALA A 547 -1.09 26.39 -25.51
CA ALA A 547 -1.07 27.85 -25.49
C ALA A 547 0.31 28.39 -25.08
N THR A 548 0.94 27.81 -24.05
CA THR A 548 2.28 28.17 -23.60
C THR A 548 3.34 27.93 -24.66
N ILE A 549 3.32 26.79 -25.35
CA ILE A 549 4.27 26.52 -26.44
C ILE A 549 4.05 27.47 -27.60
N MET A 550 2.80 27.76 -27.95
CA MET A 550 2.50 28.70 -29.03
C MET A 550 3.02 30.10 -28.69
N ASP A 551 2.84 30.55 -27.46
CA ASP A 551 3.39 31.83 -26.98
C ASP A 551 4.92 31.85 -27.09
N GLN A 552 5.60 30.76 -26.68
CA GLN A 552 7.05 30.62 -26.84
C GLN A 552 7.50 30.65 -28.30
N LEU A 553 6.81 29.92 -29.17
CA LEU A 553 7.12 29.90 -30.59
C LEU A 553 6.89 31.28 -31.23
N THR A 554 5.91 32.06 -30.78
CA THR A 554 5.75 33.44 -31.25
C THR A 554 6.82 34.39 -30.72
N GLN A 555 7.36 34.15 -29.52
CA GLN A 555 8.48 34.92 -28.99
C GLN A 555 9.80 34.61 -29.72
N LEU A 556 9.96 33.39 -30.29
CA LEU A 556 11.12 33.02 -31.11
C LEU A 556 11.35 34.00 -32.26
N ASP A 557 10.28 34.41 -32.96
CA ASP A 557 10.35 35.29 -34.13
C ASP A 557 10.92 36.68 -33.82
N VAL A 558 11.02 37.05 -32.54
CA VAL A 558 11.47 38.37 -32.07
C VAL A 558 12.82 38.30 -31.33
N SER A 559 13.30 37.10 -30.99
CA SER A 559 14.46 36.89 -30.11
C SER A 559 15.80 36.75 -30.86
N ALA A 560 16.92 36.92 -30.14
CA ALA A 560 18.25 36.67 -30.68
C ALA A 560 18.47 35.18 -30.98
N GLU A 561 19.31 34.88 -31.99
CA GLU A 561 19.51 33.55 -32.57
C GLU A 561 19.88 32.45 -31.54
N GLU A 562 20.61 32.80 -30.47
CA GLU A 562 21.00 31.84 -29.43
C GLU A 562 19.83 31.40 -28.52
N ASP A 563 18.96 32.35 -28.13
CA ASP A 563 17.78 32.05 -27.31
C ASP A 563 16.74 31.29 -28.12
N ALA A 564 16.65 31.61 -29.42
CA ALA A 564 15.77 30.95 -30.34
C ALA A 564 16.04 29.43 -30.43
N SER A 565 17.31 29.04 -30.46
CA SER A 565 17.67 27.62 -30.51
C SER A 565 17.30 26.85 -29.25
N LYS A 566 17.44 27.48 -28.06
CA LYS A 566 17.11 26.82 -26.77
C LYS A 566 15.61 26.62 -26.63
N ILE A 567 14.82 27.66 -26.90
CA ILE A 567 13.36 27.61 -26.83
C ILE A 567 12.81 26.59 -27.84
N ALA A 568 13.31 26.60 -29.08
CA ALA A 568 12.87 25.65 -30.10
C ALA A 568 13.23 24.19 -29.72
N ALA A 569 14.40 23.94 -29.13
CA ALA A 569 14.76 22.62 -28.63
C ALA A 569 13.78 22.13 -27.53
N GLN A 570 13.44 23.01 -26.56
CA GLN A 570 12.46 22.69 -25.51
C GLN A 570 11.07 22.42 -26.09
N ALA A 571 10.60 23.28 -27.02
CA ALA A 571 9.32 23.13 -27.69
C ALA A 571 9.23 21.78 -28.45
N THR A 572 10.32 21.30 -29.07
CA THR A 572 10.30 20.02 -29.79
C THR A 572 10.07 18.81 -28.89
N VAL A 573 10.70 18.77 -27.70
CA VAL A 573 10.49 17.70 -26.71
C VAL A 573 9.05 17.72 -26.23
N ALA A 574 8.56 18.92 -25.91
CA ALA A 574 7.21 19.14 -25.43
C ALA A 574 6.14 18.72 -26.45
N LEU A 575 6.29 19.15 -27.72
CA LEU A 575 5.39 18.78 -28.82
C LEU A 575 5.48 17.28 -29.15
N GLN A 576 6.64 16.63 -28.96
CA GLN A 576 6.76 15.18 -29.11
C GLN A 576 5.92 14.44 -28.07
N GLN A 577 5.98 14.83 -26.81
CA GLN A 577 5.20 14.21 -25.74
C GLN A 577 3.69 14.37 -26.00
N LEU A 578 3.24 15.58 -26.35
CA LEU A 578 1.83 15.81 -26.73
C LEU A 578 1.39 15.00 -27.95
N THR A 579 2.26 14.86 -28.95
CA THR A 579 1.95 14.06 -30.15
C THR A 579 1.75 12.60 -29.77
N ASN A 580 2.68 12.02 -29.00
CA ASN A 580 2.57 10.63 -28.54
C ASN A 580 1.28 10.40 -27.73
N TRP A 581 0.94 11.36 -26.88
CA TRP A 581 -0.30 11.33 -26.10
C TRP A 581 -1.56 11.38 -26.98
N ASN A 582 -1.60 12.28 -27.98
CA ASN A 582 -2.74 12.36 -28.91
C ASN A 582 -2.91 11.06 -29.70
N ASP A 583 -1.80 10.52 -30.19
CA ASP A 583 -1.77 9.28 -30.97
C ASP A 583 -2.28 8.09 -30.14
N ALA A 584 -1.83 7.98 -28.87
CA ALA A 584 -2.30 6.94 -27.95
C ALA A 584 -3.81 7.01 -27.67
N ASN A 585 -4.40 8.20 -27.74
CA ASN A 585 -5.83 8.45 -27.51
C ASN A 585 -6.66 8.53 -28.80
N GLY A 586 -6.08 8.23 -29.96
CA GLY A 586 -6.77 8.30 -31.26
C GLY A 586 -7.21 9.71 -31.67
N LYS A 587 -6.61 10.76 -31.08
CA LYS A 587 -6.89 12.16 -31.44
C LYS A 587 -5.99 12.59 -32.60
N ASN A 588 -6.51 13.43 -33.49
CA ASN A 588 -5.71 13.96 -34.60
C ASN A 588 -4.52 14.78 -34.06
N SER A 589 -3.30 14.33 -34.36
CA SER A 589 -2.04 14.97 -33.96
C SER A 589 -1.39 15.82 -35.07
N PHE A 590 -2.06 15.98 -36.22
CA PHE A 590 -1.53 16.68 -37.39
C PHE A 590 -0.94 18.06 -37.07
N HIS A 591 -1.72 18.92 -36.40
CA HIS A 591 -1.27 20.27 -36.06
C HIS A 591 -0.08 20.27 -35.09
N LEU A 592 -0.04 19.34 -34.13
CA LEU A 592 1.09 19.21 -33.19
C LEU A 592 2.35 18.74 -33.90
N ARG A 593 2.22 17.80 -34.83
CA ARG A 593 3.33 17.33 -35.68
C ARG A 593 3.85 18.44 -36.59
N GLN A 594 2.95 19.26 -37.15
CA GLN A 594 3.33 20.43 -37.94
C GLN A 594 4.12 21.45 -37.10
N LEU A 595 3.63 21.80 -35.89
CA LEU A 595 4.34 22.70 -34.97
C LEU A 595 5.70 22.12 -34.56
N ARG A 596 5.77 20.81 -34.30
CA ARG A 596 7.03 20.12 -33.94
C ARG A 596 8.04 20.21 -35.07
N ALA A 597 7.59 19.96 -36.30
CA ALA A 597 8.44 20.06 -37.46
C ALA A 597 8.90 21.50 -37.73
N HIS A 598 8.05 22.49 -37.45
CA HIS A 598 8.44 23.90 -37.53
C HIS A 598 9.52 24.23 -36.48
N ALA A 599 9.37 23.79 -35.24
CA ALA A 599 10.39 23.97 -34.21
C ALA A 599 11.72 23.26 -34.55
N TRP A 600 11.67 22.06 -35.14
CA TRP A 600 12.86 21.39 -35.68
C TRP A 600 13.52 22.17 -36.82
N LEU A 601 12.71 22.77 -37.70
CA LEU A 601 13.22 23.61 -38.79
C LEU A 601 13.99 24.82 -38.25
N THR A 602 13.50 25.45 -37.18
CA THR A 602 14.14 26.61 -36.54
C THR A 602 15.53 26.28 -36.00
N ILE A 603 15.74 25.08 -35.45
CA ILE A 603 17.06 24.61 -34.98
C ILE A 603 17.85 23.86 -36.06
N ASN A 604 17.40 23.90 -37.31
CA ASN A 604 17.96 23.17 -38.44
C ASN A 604 18.17 21.66 -38.20
N ASP A 605 17.23 20.99 -37.52
CA ASP A 605 17.29 19.54 -37.26
C ASP A 605 16.80 18.75 -38.49
N PRO A 606 17.56 17.73 -38.97
CA PRO A 606 17.20 16.93 -40.15
C PRO A 606 15.91 16.13 -39.99
N ARG A 607 15.42 15.93 -38.75
CA ARG A 607 14.13 15.29 -38.48
C ARG A 607 12.95 16.07 -39.04
N ALA A 608 13.07 17.41 -39.19
CA ALA A 608 12.04 18.24 -39.81
C ALA A 608 11.64 17.75 -41.21
N VAL A 609 12.63 17.37 -42.03
CA VAL A 609 12.42 16.93 -43.42
C VAL A 609 11.55 15.67 -43.45
N LYS A 610 11.87 14.67 -42.63
CA LYS A 610 11.12 13.39 -42.59
C LYS A 610 9.69 13.57 -42.10
N GLU A 611 9.50 14.40 -41.06
CA GLU A 611 8.16 14.66 -40.51
C GLU A 611 7.28 15.41 -41.52
N LEU A 612 7.81 16.44 -42.17
CA LEU A 612 7.09 17.23 -43.17
C LEU A 612 6.81 16.45 -44.45
N GLU A 613 7.70 15.53 -44.84
CA GLU A 613 7.45 14.58 -45.93
C GLU A 613 6.29 13.64 -45.60
N LEU A 614 6.25 13.13 -44.37
CA LEU A 614 5.17 12.28 -43.89
C LEU A 614 3.84 13.04 -43.81
N LEU A 615 3.83 14.24 -43.24
CA LEU A 615 2.63 15.10 -43.16
C LEU A 615 2.13 15.54 -44.55
N SER A 616 3.04 15.82 -45.48
CA SER A 616 2.65 16.22 -46.85
C SER A 616 2.11 15.06 -47.69
N SER A 617 2.49 13.81 -47.37
CA SER A 617 2.07 12.61 -48.11
C SER A 617 0.83 11.94 -47.53
N GLN A 618 0.64 11.96 -46.20
CA GLN A 618 -0.40 11.18 -45.53
C GLN A 618 -1.82 11.70 -45.72
N ASP A 619 -2.03 12.93 -46.21
CA ASP A 619 -3.32 13.58 -45.97
C ASP A 619 -3.91 14.42 -47.10
N LYS A 620 -3.88 13.92 -48.34
CA LYS A 620 -4.63 14.58 -49.44
C LYS A 620 -6.12 14.80 -49.11
N ALA A 621 -6.72 13.91 -48.30
CA ALA A 621 -8.12 14.02 -47.89
C ALA A 621 -8.32 15.07 -46.79
N SER A 622 -7.52 15.10 -45.71
CA SER A 622 -7.69 16.16 -44.70
C SER A 622 -7.16 17.52 -45.17
N MET A 623 -6.20 17.56 -46.09
CA MET A 623 -5.80 18.80 -46.77
C MET A 623 -6.94 19.43 -47.57
N GLN A 624 -7.91 18.64 -48.07
CA GLN A 624 -9.12 19.20 -48.70
C GLN A 624 -10.04 19.87 -47.68
N SER A 625 -10.04 19.41 -46.42
CA SER A 625 -10.85 20.00 -45.34
C SER A 625 -10.22 21.25 -44.72
N MET A 626 -8.90 21.40 -44.79
CA MET A 626 -8.15 22.55 -44.27
C MET A 626 -7.04 22.97 -45.26
N PRO A 627 -7.40 23.60 -46.38
CA PRO A 627 -6.47 23.90 -47.48
C PRO A 627 -5.24 24.71 -47.02
N ASP A 628 -5.42 25.69 -46.13
CA ASP A 628 -4.32 26.55 -45.65
C ASP A 628 -3.25 25.76 -44.88
N GLN A 629 -3.65 24.77 -44.08
CA GLN A 629 -2.71 23.93 -43.34
C GLN A 629 -1.90 23.03 -44.28
N GLY A 630 -2.55 22.49 -45.32
CA GLY A 630 -1.88 21.67 -46.33
C GLY A 630 -0.80 22.44 -47.09
N TRP A 631 -1.10 23.67 -47.48
CA TRP A 631 -0.13 24.55 -48.13
C TRP A 631 1.01 24.94 -47.21
N SER A 632 0.70 25.29 -45.96
CA SER A 632 1.72 25.61 -44.96
C SER A 632 2.73 24.47 -44.77
N VAL A 633 2.27 23.22 -44.64
CA VAL A 633 3.14 22.04 -44.48
C VAL A 633 4.04 21.84 -45.70
N ARG A 634 3.52 21.99 -46.92
CA ARG A 634 4.31 21.82 -48.15
C ARG A 634 5.36 22.91 -48.31
N VAL A 635 5.04 24.15 -47.95
CA VAL A 635 6.02 25.25 -47.95
C VAL A 635 7.10 25.00 -46.89
N LEU A 636 6.72 24.62 -45.67
CA LEU A 636 7.67 24.25 -44.62
C LEU A 636 8.57 23.08 -45.07
N TYR A 637 8.01 22.10 -45.77
CA TYR A 637 8.78 20.98 -46.31
C TYR A 637 9.84 21.45 -47.32
N ALA A 638 9.47 22.33 -48.25
CA ALA A 638 10.39 22.91 -49.21
C ALA A 638 11.49 23.74 -48.53
N LYS A 639 11.16 24.50 -47.47
CA LYS A 639 12.16 25.22 -46.64
C LYS A 639 13.10 24.25 -45.92
N ALA A 640 12.58 23.17 -45.33
CA ALA A 640 13.40 22.15 -44.68
C ALA A 640 14.37 21.47 -45.65
N LEU A 641 13.90 21.13 -46.85
CA LEU A 641 14.76 20.59 -47.90
C LEU A 641 15.88 21.57 -48.30
N LEU A 642 15.56 22.86 -48.37
CA LEU A 642 16.54 23.91 -48.67
C LEU A 642 17.62 24.03 -47.57
N ASN A 643 17.21 24.08 -46.30
CA ASN A 643 18.12 24.21 -45.15
C ASN A 643 19.07 22.99 -45.00
N HIS A 644 18.67 21.82 -45.52
CA HIS A 644 19.45 20.58 -45.52
C HIS A 644 20.12 20.27 -46.87
N ASP A 645 20.40 21.30 -47.68
CA ASP A 645 21.13 21.21 -48.96
C ASP A 645 20.47 20.35 -50.06
N GLN A 646 19.19 20.01 -49.95
CA GLN A 646 18.44 19.23 -50.95
C GLN A 646 17.78 20.12 -52.01
N MET A 647 18.57 21.00 -52.63
CA MET A 647 18.11 22.08 -53.52
C MET A 647 17.18 21.61 -54.66
N GLU A 648 17.49 20.51 -55.35
CA GLU A 648 16.67 19.98 -56.45
C GLU A 648 15.25 19.61 -55.97
N ARG A 649 15.17 18.90 -54.85
CA ARG A 649 13.89 18.48 -54.26
C ARG A 649 13.11 19.70 -53.75
N ALA A 650 13.79 20.65 -53.10
CA ALA A 650 13.17 21.90 -52.64
C ALA A 650 12.55 22.67 -53.81
N PHE A 651 13.27 22.79 -54.93
CA PHE A 651 12.80 23.45 -56.13
C PHE A 651 11.59 22.74 -56.75
N ASP A 652 11.62 21.42 -56.86
CA ASP A 652 10.50 20.64 -57.41
C ASP A 652 9.24 20.76 -56.56
N VAL A 653 9.37 20.68 -55.23
CA VAL A 653 8.23 20.86 -54.32
C VAL A 653 7.66 22.27 -54.44
N ALA A 654 8.51 23.31 -54.39
CA ALA A 654 8.09 24.70 -54.51
C ALA A 654 7.45 25.00 -55.87
N ARG A 655 8.01 24.48 -56.97
CA ARG A 655 7.42 24.58 -58.31
C ARG A 655 6.04 23.96 -58.38
N THR A 656 5.87 22.80 -57.75
CA THR A 656 4.58 22.11 -57.71
C THR A 656 3.55 22.96 -56.95
N ILE A 657 3.92 23.49 -55.76
CA ILE A 657 3.06 24.41 -54.99
C ILE A 657 2.66 25.62 -55.81
N ALA A 658 3.63 26.31 -56.43
CA ALA A 658 3.38 27.48 -57.24
C ALA A 658 2.44 27.14 -58.41
N SER A 659 2.65 26.03 -59.12
CA SER A 659 1.83 25.62 -60.26
C SER A 659 0.38 25.27 -59.88
N GLU A 660 0.17 24.64 -58.73
CA GLU A 660 -1.16 24.30 -58.24
C GLU A 660 -1.92 25.54 -57.73
N LEU A 661 -1.20 26.53 -57.19
CA LEU A 661 -1.76 27.80 -56.73
C LEU A 661 -1.86 28.86 -57.84
N ASP A 662 -1.21 28.66 -58.99
CA ASP A 662 -1.26 29.54 -60.17
C ASP A 662 -2.50 29.29 -61.04
N ALA A 663 -3.63 28.90 -60.45
CA ALA A 663 -4.89 28.84 -61.16
C ALA A 663 -5.33 30.26 -61.55
N ASP A 664 -5.87 30.45 -62.77
CA ASP A 664 -6.47 31.73 -63.14
C ASP A 664 -7.52 32.13 -62.10
N PRO A 665 -7.49 33.38 -61.59
CA PRO A 665 -8.46 33.81 -60.60
C PRO A 665 -9.85 33.70 -61.23
N VAL A 666 -10.71 32.84 -60.66
CA VAL A 666 -12.08 32.63 -61.14
C VAL A 666 -12.89 33.93 -61.02
N ASP A 667 -12.48 34.81 -60.11
CA ASP A 667 -13.07 36.12 -59.88
C ASP A 667 -11.99 37.22 -60.06
N PRO A 668 -12.12 38.15 -61.02
CA PRO A 668 -11.18 39.25 -61.22
C PRO A 668 -11.07 40.21 -60.01
N SER A 669 -11.95 40.09 -59.00
CA SER A 669 -11.84 40.79 -57.72
C SER A 669 -10.95 40.10 -56.68
N GLN A 670 -10.61 38.81 -56.86
CA GLN A 670 -9.61 38.09 -56.07
C GLN A 670 -8.21 38.32 -56.68
N SER A 671 -7.73 39.56 -56.64
CA SER A 671 -6.47 39.95 -57.29
C SER A 671 -5.21 39.46 -56.56
N ALA A 672 -5.32 39.02 -55.31
CA ALA A 672 -4.15 38.58 -54.52
C ALA A 672 -3.99 37.06 -54.58
N ARG A 673 -2.89 36.59 -55.17
CA ARG A 673 -2.44 35.19 -55.02
C ARG A 673 -2.24 34.88 -53.52
N PRO A 674 -2.55 33.65 -53.05
CA PRO A 674 -2.37 33.27 -51.65
C PRO A 674 -0.91 33.45 -51.17
N VAL A 675 -0.70 33.70 -49.88
CA VAL A 675 0.63 33.90 -49.29
C VAL A 675 1.60 32.76 -49.63
N TYR A 676 1.12 31.52 -49.63
CA TYR A 676 1.93 30.33 -49.92
C TYR A 676 2.45 30.27 -51.37
N PHE A 677 1.77 30.91 -52.33
CA PHE A 677 2.28 31.04 -53.70
C PHE A 677 3.55 31.87 -53.73
N TRP A 678 3.56 33.00 -53.01
CA TRP A 678 4.71 33.89 -52.92
C TRP A 678 5.88 33.24 -52.18
N GLN A 679 5.59 32.54 -51.08
CA GLN A 679 6.62 31.79 -50.33
C GLN A 679 7.26 30.68 -51.18
N ALA A 680 6.48 29.99 -52.03
CA ALA A 680 7.03 28.99 -52.95
C ALA A 680 7.98 29.63 -53.99
N TRP A 681 7.62 30.79 -54.53
CA TRP A 681 8.49 31.55 -55.42
C TRP A 681 9.77 32.04 -54.76
N GLU A 682 9.70 32.50 -53.52
CA GLU A 682 10.87 32.86 -52.74
C GLU A 682 11.86 31.69 -52.64
N ILE A 683 11.37 30.49 -52.31
CA ILE A 683 12.20 29.27 -52.21
C ILE A 683 12.84 28.93 -53.56
N MET A 684 12.07 28.97 -54.66
CA MET A 684 12.62 28.72 -55.99
C MET A 684 13.72 29.71 -56.37
N LEU A 685 13.54 31.00 -56.08
CA LEU A 685 14.54 32.04 -56.34
C LEU A 685 15.79 31.86 -55.47
N ARG A 686 15.64 31.52 -54.18
CA ARG A 686 16.77 31.19 -53.30
C ARG A 686 17.57 30.00 -53.83
N VAL A 687 16.91 28.93 -54.30
CA VAL A 687 17.60 27.78 -54.91
C VAL A 687 18.40 28.20 -56.15
N LEU A 688 17.82 29.01 -57.03
CA LEU A 688 18.53 29.49 -58.23
C LEU A 688 19.73 30.37 -57.85
N ALA A 689 19.60 31.22 -56.83
CA ALA A 689 20.71 32.02 -56.31
C ALA A 689 21.84 31.11 -55.78
N MET A 690 21.51 30.14 -54.93
CA MET A 690 22.49 29.18 -54.39
C MET A 690 23.18 28.35 -55.48
N ARG A 691 22.47 27.96 -56.56
CA ARG A 691 23.07 27.28 -57.73
C ARG A 691 24.05 28.18 -58.46
N ALA A 692 23.68 29.44 -58.72
CA ALA A 692 24.53 30.41 -59.39
C ALA A 692 25.83 30.70 -58.59
N GLU A 693 25.78 30.56 -57.27
CA GLU A 693 26.95 30.67 -56.40
C GLU A 693 27.81 29.39 -56.39
N ARG A 694 27.20 28.21 -56.37
CA ARG A 694 27.92 26.93 -56.34
C ARG A 694 28.59 26.56 -57.67
N ASP A 695 27.99 26.95 -58.79
CA ASP A 695 28.49 26.66 -60.13
C ASP A 695 28.70 27.97 -60.95
N PRO A 696 29.92 28.53 -60.94
CA PRO A 696 30.25 29.73 -61.69
C PRO A 696 30.03 29.58 -63.20
N SER A 697 30.07 28.35 -63.75
CA SER A 697 29.95 28.11 -65.19
C SER A 697 28.53 28.31 -65.71
N THR A 698 27.53 28.12 -64.83
CA THR A 698 26.10 28.29 -65.15
C THR A 698 25.51 29.57 -64.55
N ARG A 699 26.33 30.38 -63.88
CA ARG A 699 25.92 31.61 -63.17
C ARG A 699 25.11 32.57 -64.05
N ASP A 700 25.64 32.97 -65.20
CA ASP A 700 24.99 33.97 -66.06
C ASP A 700 23.65 33.48 -66.62
N ALA A 701 23.59 32.19 -67.01
CA ALA A 701 22.36 31.55 -67.48
C ALA A 701 21.30 31.46 -66.37
N THR A 702 21.73 31.13 -65.14
CA THR A 702 20.86 31.03 -63.97
C THR A 702 20.32 32.40 -63.56
N LEU A 703 21.17 33.43 -63.52
CA LEU A 703 20.77 34.81 -63.26
C LEU A 703 19.81 35.35 -64.34
N GLY A 704 20.05 35.02 -65.61
CA GLY A 704 19.13 35.34 -66.71
C GLY A 704 17.74 34.71 -66.52
N THR A 705 17.71 33.46 -66.04
CA THR A 705 16.46 32.75 -65.71
C THR A 705 15.74 33.42 -64.53
N MET A 706 16.46 33.76 -63.46
CA MET A 706 15.89 34.48 -62.31
C MET A 706 15.25 35.80 -62.73
N ARG A 707 15.96 36.64 -63.50
CA ARG A 707 15.43 37.92 -64.01
C ARG A 707 14.15 37.74 -64.82
N THR A 708 14.11 36.72 -65.67
CA THR A 708 12.92 36.41 -66.49
C THR A 708 11.72 36.04 -65.61
N GLN A 709 11.93 35.21 -64.58
CA GLN A 709 10.86 34.84 -63.65
C GLN A 709 10.42 36.02 -62.78
N MET A 710 11.35 36.85 -62.32
CA MET A 710 11.06 38.06 -61.56
C MET A 710 10.20 39.05 -62.36
N LEU A 711 10.51 39.26 -63.65
CA LEU A 711 9.67 40.08 -64.54
C LEU A 711 8.26 39.50 -64.69
N ARG A 712 8.14 38.17 -64.78
CA ARG A 712 6.84 37.49 -64.81
C ARG A 712 6.06 37.70 -63.51
N LEU A 713 6.72 37.60 -62.36
CA LEU A 713 6.08 37.83 -61.05
C LEU A 713 5.61 39.29 -60.89
N ARG A 714 6.40 40.27 -61.35
CA ARG A 714 6.01 41.69 -61.42
C ARG A 714 4.77 41.93 -62.30
N GLN A 715 4.58 41.13 -63.36
CA GLN A 715 3.39 41.22 -64.20
C GLN A 715 2.15 40.63 -63.52
N ILE A 716 2.33 39.59 -62.69
CA ILE A 716 1.24 38.94 -61.93
C ILE A 716 0.75 39.88 -60.81
N ASP A 717 1.68 40.47 -60.06
CA ASP A 717 1.37 41.47 -59.03
C ASP A 717 2.37 42.63 -59.11
N PRO A 718 1.98 43.77 -59.71
CA PRO A 718 2.83 44.95 -59.79
C PRO A 718 3.19 45.54 -58.42
N SER A 719 2.39 45.25 -57.38
CA SER A 719 2.66 45.67 -56.00
C SER A 719 3.59 44.73 -55.26
N LEU A 720 3.89 43.55 -55.83
CA LEU A 720 4.74 42.49 -55.28
C LEU A 720 4.71 42.47 -53.75
N GLY A 721 3.51 42.26 -53.20
CA GLY A 721 3.27 42.01 -51.77
C GLY A 721 3.96 42.99 -50.81
N ILE A 722 3.40 44.20 -50.66
CA ILE A 722 3.83 45.31 -49.78
C ILE A 722 4.12 44.90 -48.31
N GLY A 723 3.78 43.70 -47.86
CA GLY A 723 4.12 43.15 -46.53
C GLY A 723 5.17 42.02 -46.48
N PHE A 724 5.46 41.32 -47.57
CA PHE A 724 6.42 40.19 -47.61
C PHE A 724 7.62 40.46 -48.53
N GLY A 725 7.56 41.54 -49.30
CA GLY A 725 8.48 41.84 -50.40
C GLY A 725 9.87 42.33 -50.01
N VAL A 726 10.25 42.48 -48.73
CA VAL A 726 11.59 43.00 -48.40
C VAL A 726 12.67 42.02 -48.84
N HIS A 727 12.59 40.74 -48.45
CA HIS A 727 13.59 39.75 -48.86
C HIS A 727 13.55 39.42 -50.36
N LEU A 728 12.37 39.38 -50.97
CA LEU A 728 12.25 39.14 -52.41
C LEU A 728 12.78 40.34 -53.19
N ALA A 729 12.45 41.57 -52.79
CA ALA A 729 13.02 42.78 -53.36
C ALA A 729 14.54 42.85 -53.16
N ASP A 730 15.08 42.42 -52.01
CA ASP A 730 16.53 42.38 -51.78
C ASP A 730 17.23 41.35 -52.70
N ILE A 731 16.63 40.18 -52.92
CA ILE A 731 17.10 39.21 -53.91
C ILE A 731 17.00 39.81 -55.32
N MET A 732 15.95 40.58 -55.60
CA MET A 732 15.74 41.23 -56.89
C MET A 732 16.74 42.36 -57.15
N ASP A 733 16.98 43.23 -56.17
CA ASP A 733 17.93 44.34 -56.24
C ASP A 733 19.37 43.83 -56.32
N SER A 734 19.71 42.76 -55.59
CA SER A 734 21.04 42.15 -55.69
C SER A 734 21.28 41.50 -57.06
N THR A 735 20.28 40.82 -57.63
CA THR A 735 20.38 40.23 -58.97
C THR A 735 20.33 41.25 -60.11
N GLU A 736 19.63 42.37 -59.96
CA GLU A 736 19.64 43.49 -60.92
C GLU A 736 20.97 44.26 -60.89
N ASN A 737 21.54 44.50 -59.70
CA ASN A 737 22.79 45.25 -59.54
C ASN A 737 24.06 44.36 -59.67
N GLY A 738 23.91 43.05 -59.80
CA GLY A 738 25.04 42.11 -59.83
C GLY A 738 25.81 42.01 -58.51
N THR A 739 25.22 42.51 -57.42
CA THR A 739 25.76 42.41 -56.07
C THR A 739 25.39 41.06 -55.46
N ARG A 740 26.19 40.60 -54.49
CA ARG A 740 25.92 39.34 -53.80
C ARG A 740 24.65 39.51 -52.94
N PRO A 741 23.66 38.61 -53.00
CA PRO A 741 22.55 38.64 -52.06
C PRO A 741 23.10 38.45 -50.63
N HIS A 742 22.62 39.22 -49.66
CA HIS A 742 22.88 38.90 -48.25
C HIS A 742 22.04 37.64 -47.88
N PRO A 743 22.64 36.67 -47.16
CA PRO A 743 21.98 35.42 -46.80
C PRO A 743 20.74 35.62 -45.90
#